data_AF-A0A935MVW2-F1
#
_entry.id   AF-A0A935MVW2-F1
#
_cell.length_a   1.000
_cell.length_b   1.000
_cell.length_c   1.000
_cell.angle_alpha   90.00
_cell.angle_beta   90.00
_cell.angle_gamma   90.00
#
_symmetry.space_group_name_H-M   'P 1'
#
loop_
_entity.id
_entity.type
_entity.pdbx_description
1 polymer ?
#
loop_
_entity_poly.entity_id
_entity_poly.type
_entity_poly.pdbx_seq_one_letter_code
_entity_poly.pdbx_strand_id
1 'polypeptide(L)'
;MKKVLQLLLVSIIFFQTNLFSQSPVVQQIINSVNQDSLIFFVRELSGNIPTIINGTSQTIVSRHKLQPGNALAETYIKQKLQSYGLTTTVQSFSTTGKNVYGVQTGTEFPNKKYIICAHFDDMPTGTTAPGADDNGSGTAAVIEAARIFSQYSFPFTIVYALWDEEEQGLVGSEYYATQAANAGDSILGVINMDMIAYDGNNDGNADVHTSSIANTTSLKDKMLEINLVYGINLDLDVVPAQPYSDHQSFLDHGYGAILLIEDDNDFHPQYHTVNDNLSYFNQPYFLKMSKLSIGTLATFVLNLNLEIIHTPIASMTTSQLITTTAFVSSGLQIGAGALAPRLYYRTKQSGGTFSSFISVTGSVTESGNYTFNIPALPLGTICQYYIAAQDANSSIVKTLPMGGGGFNPPGSTPPATFYQFFVAPQTVAMSDEANNITNWTAVGSWNITTTKYVSAPSSFTDSPGGNYVANVTSSLRYNNQIPLTNVLGAVLEFDTQWDIETDWDYGQIQLSTNNGTNWIPLTGQFTNPGTGSFQPTGEPLYDATQSTWVHESIDISAYADQQISIRFYFRTDGSMQQDGWYVDNVKVSVYNGVIPVELVSFSSSVINNTVGLNWITATELNNSGFEVQKSLDNSNWNKVGFVTGHGTSSEVHSYSFVDANPVTGISYYRLKQIDFDGTSEYSNIVEVVYGAVAEFALEQNYPNPFNPTTKINYSIKEKGNVELKIFDLLGSEIASLVNEEKTPGNYEVFFDASNLSSGVYLYTIKAGSFVQTRKMMLMK
;
A
#
# COMPACT_ATOMS: atom_id res chain seq x y z
N MET A 1 -9.39 49.96 -18.60
CA MET A 1 -10.56 49.07 -18.81
C MET A 1 -10.33 48.24 -20.06
N LYS A 2 -10.29 46.90 -19.91
CA LYS A 2 -10.94 45.88 -20.77
C LYS A 2 -10.65 45.95 -22.29
N LYS A 3 -10.09 44.94 -22.97
CA LYS A 3 -10.29 43.49 -22.88
C LYS A 3 -9.23 42.72 -23.70
N VAL A 4 -8.65 41.71 -23.05
CA VAL A 4 -8.53 40.31 -23.48
C VAL A 4 -7.97 40.01 -24.88
N LEU A 5 -6.68 39.68 -24.94
CA LEU A 5 -6.11 38.72 -25.89
C LEU A 5 -5.69 37.49 -25.06
N GLN A 6 -6.55 36.49 -24.96
CA GLN A 6 -6.22 35.21 -24.33
C GLN A 6 -6.00 34.17 -25.44
N LEU A 7 -4.80 33.60 -25.43
CA LEU A 7 -4.43 32.37 -26.14
C LEU A 7 -5.52 31.31 -25.95
N LEU A 8 -6.07 30.79 -27.05
CA LEU A 8 -6.60 29.43 -27.07
C LEU A 8 -5.40 28.48 -27.03
N LEU A 9 -4.96 28.10 -25.84
CA LEU A 9 -4.27 26.82 -25.66
C LEU A 9 -5.37 25.75 -25.66
N VAL A 10 -5.40 24.93 -26.71
CA VAL A 10 -6.21 23.72 -26.72
C VAL A 10 -5.59 22.76 -25.73
N SER A 11 -6.13 22.73 -24.51
CA SER A 11 -5.88 21.67 -23.54
C SER A 11 -6.51 20.39 -24.10
N ILE A 12 -5.71 19.55 -24.76
CA ILE A 12 -6.06 18.16 -24.98
C ILE A 12 -6.05 17.52 -23.59
N ILE A 13 -7.20 17.47 -22.94
CA ILE A 13 -7.44 16.62 -21.80
C ILE A 13 -7.40 15.20 -22.37
N PHE A 14 -6.23 14.56 -22.26
CA PHE A 14 -6.17 13.10 -22.34
C PHE A 14 -7.01 12.59 -21.17
N PHE A 15 -8.24 12.17 -21.45
CA PHE A 15 -8.90 11.20 -20.60
C PHE A 15 -8.00 9.96 -20.59
N GLN A 16 -7.28 9.75 -19.49
CA GLN A 16 -6.76 8.43 -19.17
C GLN A 16 -7.99 7.55 -18.96
N THR A 17 -8.41 6.86 -20.02
CA THR A 17 -9.26 5.69 -19.86
C THR A 17 -8.43 4.69 -19.06
N ASN A 18 -8.84 4.41 -17.83
CA ASN A 18 -8.36 3.24 -17.10
C ASN A 18 -8.68 2.03 -17.98
N LEU A 19 -7.68 1.54 -18.72
CA LEU A 19 -7.78 0.28 -19.44
C LEU A 19 -7.70 -0.81 -18.39
N PHE A 20 -8.84 -1.17 -17.79
CA PHE A 20 -8.96 -2.45 -17.12
C PHE A 20 -8.65 -3.54 -18.15
N SER A 21 -7.76 -4.47 -17.81
CA SER A 21 -7.41 -5.56 -18.72
C SER A 21 -8.60 -6.52 -18.83
N GLN A 22 -9.39 -6.40 -19.89
CA GLN A 22 -10.45 -7.34 -20.22
C GLN A 22 -9.84 -8.70 -20.61
N SER A 23 -10.40 -9.79 -20.09
CA SER A 23 -10.05 -11.13 -20.56
C SER A 23 -10.68 -11.37 -21.94
N PRO A 24 -9.87 -11.67 -22.99
CA PRO A 24 -10.41 -11.87 -24.33
C PRO A 24 -11.42 -13.01 -24.42
N VAL A 25 -11.24 -14.07 -23.62
CA VAL A 25 -12.17 -15.22 -23.59
C VAL A 25 -13.50 -14.85 -22.94
N VAL A 26 -13.49 -14.05 -21.87
CA VAL A 26 -14.72 -13.56 -21.22
C VAL A 26 -15.45 -12.60 -22.16
N GLN A 27 -14.73 -11.71 -22.84
CA GLN A 27 -15.32 -10.84 -23.85
C GLN A 27 -15.97 -11.63 -25.00
N GLN A 28 -15.31 -12.70 -25.46
CA GLN A 28 -15.87 -13.58 -26.50
C GLN A 28 -17.14 -14.29 -26.03
N ILE A 29 -17.17 -14.77 -24.79
CA ILE A 29 -18.35 -15.38 -24.16
C ILE A 29 -19.50 -14.36 -24.10
N ILE A 30 -19.25 -13.15 -23.57
CA ILE A 30 -20.23 -12.07 -23.48
C ILE A 30 -20.77 -11.69 -24.87
N ASN A 31 -19.90 -11.62 -25.88
CA ASN A 31 -20.29 -11.34 -27.25
C ASN A 31 -21.08 -12.47 -27.91
N SER A 32 -21.00 -13.68 -27.37
CA SER A 32 -21.73 -14.85 -27.89
C SER A 32 -23.17 -14.93 -27.40
N VAL A 33 -23.54 -14.11 -26.40
CA VAL A 33 -24.93 -13.96 -25.94
C VAL A 33 -25.75 -13.29 -27.03
N ASN A 34 -26.78 -14.00 -27.51
CA ASN A 34 -27.55 -13.61 -28.67
C ASN A 34 -29.00 -13.25 -28.29
N GLN A 35 -29.42 -12.05 -28.65
CA GLN A 35 -30.78 -11.58 -28.33
C GLN A 35 -31.87 -12.41 -29.02
N ASP A 36 -31.63 -12.86 -30.26
CA ASP A 36 -32.62 -13.64 -31.00
C ASP A 36 -32.85 -15.01 -30.36
N SER A 37 -31.81 -15.69 -29.87
CA SER A 37 -31.96 -16.96 -29.16
C SER A 37 -32.68 -16.78 -27.83
N LEU A 38 -32.32 -15.76 -27.05
CA LEU A 38 -33.01 -15.43 -25.79
C LEU A 38 -34.52 -15.23 -26.04
N ILE A 39 -34.89 -14.33 -26.95
CA ILE A 39 -36.30 -14.08 -27.28
C ILE A 39 -36.98 -15.33 -27.86
N PHE A 40 -36.28 -16.12 -28.66
CA PHE A 40 -36.83 -17.36 -29.20
C PHE A 40 -37.18 -18.35 -28.09
N PHE A 41 -36.32 -18.55 -27.10
CA PHE A 41 -36.58 -19.44 -25.98
C PHE A 41 -37.75 -18.95 -25.12
N VAL A 42 -37.83 -17.64 -24.83
CA VAL A 42 -38.98 -17.06 -24.11
C VAL A 42 -40.28 -17.31 -24.87
N ARG A 43 -40.28 -17.15 -26.20
CA ARG A 43 -41.49 -17.40 -27.02
C ARG A 43 -41.93 -18.87 -27.01
N GLU A 44 -41.00 -19.81 -26.95
CA GLU A 44 -41.31 -21.24 -26.80
C GLU A 44 -41.90 -21.53 -25.41
N LEU A 45 -41.34 -20.94 -24.35
CA LEU A 45 -41.73 -21.15 -22.95
C LEU A 45 -43.05 -20.48 -22.58
N SER A 46 -43.35 -19.32 -23.16
CA SER A 46 -44.57 -18.53 -22.93
C SER A 46 -45.73 -18.88 -23.86
N GLY A 47 -45.62 -19.97 -24.62
CA GLY A 47 -46.68 -20.45 -25.51
C GLY A 47 -46.97 -19.53 -26.71
N ASN A 48 -46.12 -18.54 -26.96
CA ASN A 48 -46.23 -17.61 -28.08
C ASN A 48 -45.97 -18.30 -29.43
N ILE A 49 -45.12 -19.33 -29.43
CA ILE A 49 -44.91 -20.22 -30.58
C ILE A 49 -44.90 -21.68 -30.11
N PRO A 50 -45.29 -22.63 -30.97
CA PRO A 50 -45.12 -24.04 -30.67
C PRO A 50 -43.64 -24.45 -30.71
N THR A 51 -43.29 -25.49 -29.96
CA THR A 51 -41.97 -26.12 -29.96
C THR A 51 -42.07 -27.65 -30.14
N ILE A 52 -40.96 -28.29 -30.48
CA ILE A 52 -40.91 -29.74 -30.68
C ILE A 52 -40.54 -30.41 -29.36
N ILE A 53 -41.49 -31.16 -28.79
CA ILE A 53 -41.32 -31.92 -27.54
C ILE A 53 -41.56 -33.40 -27.87
N ASN A 54 -40.56 -34.23 -27.62
CA ASN A 54 -40.58 -35.67 -27.97
C ASN A 54 -40.94 -35.90 -29.46
N GLY A 55 -40.42 -35.06 -30.35
CA GLY A 55 -40.65 -35.17 -31.80
C GLY A 55 -42.04 -34.71 -32.28
N THR A 56 -42.87 -34.15 -31.40
CA THR A 56 -44.21 -33.65 -31.74
C THR A 56 -44.31 -32.15 -31.47
N SER A 57 -45.02 -31.42 -32.33
CA SER A 57 -45.31 -30.00 -32.12
C SER A 57 -46.28 -29.83 -30.95
N GLN A 58 -45.86 -29.10 -29.92
CA GLN A 58 -46.62 -28.82 -28.70
C GLN A 58 -46.56 -27.32 -28.38
N THR A 59 -47.47 -26.82 -27.54
CA THR A 59 -47.47 -25.43 -27.06
C THR A 59 -47.55 -25.44 -25.55
N ILE A 60 -46.63 -24.73 -24.90
CA ILE A 60 -46.56 -24.60 -23.45
C ILE A 60 -47.42 -23.39 -23.05
N VAL A 61 -48.68 -23.63 -22.66
CA VAL A 61 -49.65 -22.54 -22.40
C VAL A 61 -49.56 -21.98 -20.97
N SER A 62 -49.13 -22.82 -20.03
CA SER A 62 -48.83 -22.46 -18.64
C SER A 62 -47.92 -23.53 -18.05
N ARG A 63 -46.89 -23.08 -17.35
CA ARG A 63 -45.88 -23.86 -16.63
C ARG A 63 -46.19 -23.95 -15.14
N HIS A 64 -47.30 -23.39 -14.68
CA HIS A 64 -47.82 -23.57 -13.34
C HIS A 64 -47.98 -25.05 -12.99
N LYS A 65 -47.56 -25.45 -11.79
CA LYS A 65 -47.53 -26.83 -11.27
C LYS A 65 -48.78 -27.68 -11.56
N LEU A 66 -49.97 -27.07 -11.52
CA LEU A 66 -51.25 -27.77 -11.73
C LEU A 66 -51.65 -27.90 -13.20
N GLN A 67 -50.90 -27.31 -14.13
CA GLN A 67 -51.20 -27.31 -15.55
C GLN A 67 -50.33 -28.31 -16.31
N PRO A 68 -50.84 -28.93 -17.38
CA PRO A 68 -50.09 -29.92 -18.15
C PRO A 68 -48.84 -29.33 -18.85
N GLY A 69 -48.78 -28.00 -19.03
CA GLY A 69 -47.65 -27.34 -19.66
C GLY A 69 -46.40 -27.33 -18.78
N ASN A 70 -46.49 -27.48 -17.46
CA ASN A 70 -45.34 -27.64 -16.57
C ASN A 70 -44.49 -28.88 -16.97
N ALA A 71 -45.13 -30.04 -17.12
CA ALA A 71 -44.44 -31.26 -17.57
C ALA A 71 -43.91 -31.16 -19.02
N LEU A 72 -44.54 -30.35 -19.86
CA LEU A 72 -44.03 -30.04 -21.21
C LEU A 72 -42.77 -29.17 -21.12
N ALA A 73 -42.77 -28.14 -20.27
CA ALA A 73 -41.61 -27.28 -20.03
C ALA A 73 -40.43 -28.08 -19.48
N GLU A 74 -40.65 -28.94 -18.48
CA GLU A 74 -39.65 -29.88 -17.96
C GLU A 74 -38.99 -30.68 -19.09
N THR A 75 -39.81 -31.29 -19.96
CA THR A 75 -39.33 -32.12 -21.06
C THR A 75 -38.57 -31.29 -22.10
N TYR A 76 -39.09 -30.12 -22.44
CA TYR A 76 -38.48 -29.19 -23.38
C TYR A 76 -37.10 -28.73 -22.89
N ILE A 77 -37.00 -28.29 -21.63
CA ILE A 77 -35.76 -27.85 -20.99
C ILE A 77 -34.72 -28.97 -21.04
N LYS A 78 -35.11 -30.17 -20.59
CA LYS A 78 -34.24 -31.34 -20.63
C LYS A 78 -33.70 -31.59 -22.04
N GLN A 79 -34.58 -31.57 -23.05
CA GLN A 79 -34.18 -31.80 -24.45
C GLN A 79 -33.22 -30.73 -24.96
N LYS A 80 -33.42 -29.46 -24.61
CA LYS A 80 -32.49 -28.37 -24.97
C LYS A 80 -31.13 -28.57 -24.35
N LEU A 81 -31.06 -28.80 -23.04
CA LEU A 81 -29.78 -29.02 -22.34
C LEU A 81 -29.06 -30.27 -22.87
N GLN A 82 -29.77 -31.36 -23.13
CA GLN A 82 -29.21 -32.58 -23.75
C GLN A 82 -28.68 -32.31 -25.16
N SER A 83 -29.35 -31.47 -25.95
CA SER A 83 -28.91 -31.13 -27.32
C SER A 83 -27.57 -30.41 -27.35
N TYR A 84 -27.17 -29.77 -26.24
CA TYR A 84 -25.85 -29.15 -26.06
C TYR A 84 -24.80 -30.13 -25.51
N GLY A 85 -25.13 -31.42 -25.40
CA GLY A 85 -24.21 -32.47 -24.94
C GLY A 85 -24.04 -32.54 -23.42
N LEU A 86 -24.90 -31.86 -22.65
CA LEU A 86 -24.84 -31.86 -21.19
C LEU A 86 -25.41 -33.14 -20.59
N THR A 87 -24.87 -33.55 -19.44
CA THR A 87 -25.47 -34.63 -18.64
C THR A 87 -26.66 -34.06 -17.88
N THR A 88 -27.88 -34.43 -18.25
CA THR A 88 -29.10 -33.85 -17.67
C THR A 88 -29.77 -34.76 -16.65
N THR A 89 -30.29 -34.16 -15.60
CA THR A 89 -31.08 -34.82 -14.56
C THR A 89 -32.46 -34.18 -14.46
N VAL A 90 -33.48 -35.01 -14.27
CA VAL A 90 -34.79 -34.60 -13.79
C VAL A 90 -34.90 -35.13 -12.36
N GLN A 91 -35.01 -34.23 -11.39
CA GLN A 91 -35.03 -34.56 -9.98
C GLN A 91 -36.46 -34.38 -9.44
N SER A 92 -37.18 -35.50 -9.31
CA SER A 92 -38.49 -35.52 -8.65
C SER A 92 -38.35 -35.32 -7.15
N PHE A 93 -39.14 -34.40 -6.58
CA PHE A 93 -39.24 -34.16 -5.14
C PHE A 93 -40.68 -34.23 -4.62
N SER A 94 -41.67 -34.19 -5.52
CA SER A 94 -43.07 -34.49 -5.20
C SER A 94 -43.72 -35.33 -6.30
N THR A 95 -45.03 -35.55 -6.22
CA THR A 95 -45.78 -36.26 -7.28
C THR A 95 -45.83 -35.44 -8.58
N THR A 96 -45.78 -34.11 -8.47
CA THR A 96 -45.86 -33.18 -9.60
C THR A 96 -44.55 -32.43 -9.82
N GLY A 97 -43.83 -32.10 -8.75
CA GLY A 97 -42.67 -31.23 -8.77
C GLY A 97 -41.38 -31.92 -9.20
N LYS A 98 -40.73 -31.37 -10.24
CA LYS A 98 -39.50 -31.88 -10.81
C LYS A 98 -38.55 -30.77 -11.26
N ASN A 99 -37.42 -30.66 -10.58
CA ASN A 99 -36.31 -29.82 -11.05
C ASN A 99 -35.70 -30.42 -12.32
N VAL A 100 -35.16 -29.55 -13.19
CA VAL A 100 -34.39 -29.97 -14.36
C VAL A 100 -33.05 -29.24 -14.37
N TYR A 101 -31.96 -30.00 -14.48
CA TYR A 101 -30.65 -29.37 -14.58
C TYR A 101 -29.68 -30.15 -15.47
N GLY A 102 -28.79 -29.42 -16.12
CA GLY A 102 -27.68 -29.93 -16.93
C GLY A 102 -26.36 -29.78 -16.18
N VAL A 103 -25.46 -30.74 -16.34
CA VAL A 103 -24.13 -30.71 -15.73
C VAL A 103 -23.06 -30.77 -16.81
N GLN A 104 -22.12 -29.82 -16.75
CA GLN A 104 -20.87 -29.81 -17.49
C GLN A 104 -19.73 -30.05 -16.51
N THR A 105 -19.14 -31.24 -16.53
CA THR A 105 -18.10 -31.65 -15.57
C THR A 105 -16.81 -30.87 -15.79
N GLY A 106 -16.26 -30.32 -14.70
CA GLY A 106 -14.98 -29.60 -14.72
C GLY A 106 -13.78 -30.50 -15.00
N THR A 107 -12.78 -29.97 -15.69
CA THR A 107 -11.57 -30.72 -16.08
C THR A 107 -10.54 -30.86 -14.97
N GLU A 108 -10.55 -29.96 -13.99
CA GLU A 108 -9.53 -29.89 -12.92
C GLU A 108 -10.14 -30.14 -11.53
N PHE A 109 -11.28 -29.51 -11.26
CA PHE A 109 -12.01 -29.59 -10.00
C PHE A 109 -13.44 -30.12 -10.22
N PRO A 110 -13.61 -31.39 -10.65
CA PRO A 110 -14.92 -31.94 -11.00
C PRO A 110 -15.92 -31.97 -9.82
N ASN A 111 -15.42 -31.95 -8.58
CA ASN A 111 -16.23 -31.96 -7.36
C ASN A 111 -16.59 -30.56 -6.84
N LYS A 112 -16.06 -29.49 -7.45
CA LYS A 112 -16.35 -28.09 -7.09
C LYS A 112 -17.24 -27.49 -8.16
N LYS A 113 -18.40 -26.96 -7.74
CA LYS A 113 -19.51 -26.60 -8.64
C LYS A 113 -19.81 -25.12 -8.56
N TYR A 114 -20.07 -24.49 -9.70
CA TYR A 114 -20.81 -23.24 -9.76
C TYR A 114 -22.18 -23.49 -10.39
N ILE A 115 -23.19 -22.75 -9.95
CA ILE A 115 -24.56 -22.88 -10.43
C ILE A 115 -25.00 -21.58 -11.08
N ILE A 116 -25.60 -21.67 -12.25
CA ILE A 116 -26.41 -20.60 -12.85
C ILE A 116 -27.83 -21.11 -12.96
N CYS A 117 -28.79 -20.34 -12.44
CA CYS A 117 -30.15 -20.82 -12.29
C CYS A 117 -31.24 -19.76 -12.43
N ALA A 118 -32.45 -20.26 -12.58
CA ALA A 118 -33.74 -19.58 -12.60
C ALA A 118 -34.82 -20.62 -12.30
N HIS A 119 -36.05 -20.22 -11.98
CA HIS A 119 -37.19 -21.15 -11.97
C HIS A 119 -37.91 -21.14 -13.30
N PHE A 120 -38.58 -22.25 -13.63
CA PHE A 120 -39.31 -22.39 -14.89
C PHE A 120 -40.82 -22.50 -14.72
N ASP A 121 -41.35 -22.66 -13.52
CA ASP A 121 -42.80 -22.57 -13.32
C ASP A 121 -43.31 -21.13 -13.52
N ASP A 122 -44.63 -20.95 -13.44
CA ASP A 122 -45.24 -19.63 -13.63
C ASP A 122 -46.52 -19.46 -12.82
N MET A 123 -46.94 -18.19 -12.74
CA MET A 123 -48.24 -17.75 -12.25
C MET A 123 -48.99 -16.96 -13.33
N PRO A 124 -50.33 -16.88 -13.27
CA PRO A 124 -51.21 -17.39 -12.21
C PRO A 124 -51.65 -18.85 -12.40
N THR A 125 -52.28 -19.42 -11.37
CA THR A 125 -52.86 -20.80 -11.31
C THR A 125 -53.81 -21.24 -12.45
N GLY A 126 -54.22 -20.31 -13.34
CA GLY A 126 -55.19 -20.54 -14.41
C GLY A 126 -54.69 -21.44 -15.54
N THR A 127 -55.52 -21.66 -16.56
CA THR A 127 -55.15 -22.47 -17.75
C THR A 127 -54.20 -21.74 -18.71
N THR A 128 -53.89 -20.48 -18.44
CA THR A 128 -53.06 -19.61 -19.26
C THR A 128 -52.24 -18.75 -18.33
N ALA A 129 -50.93 -18.87 -18.46
CA ALA A 129 -49.94 -18.10 -17.72
C ALA A 129 -48.72 -18.10 -18.63
N PRO A 130 -48.49 -17.03 -19.40
CA PRO A 130 -47.34 -17.02 -20.30
C PRO A 130 -46.03 -16.89 -19.50
N GLY A 131 -46.05 -16.21 -18.34
CA GLY A 131 -44.88 -16.09 -17.44
C GLY A 131 -43.63 -15.68 -18.22
N ALA A 132 -43.75 -14.66 -19.08
CA ALA A 132 -42.71 -14.36 -20.05
C ALA A 132 -41.51 -13.73 -19.37
N ASP A 133 -41.74 -12.74 -18.52
CA ASP A 133 -40.70 -12.18 -17.66
C ASP A 133 -40.46 -13.07 -16.46
N ASP A 134 -41.53 -13.52 -15.80
CA ASP A 134 -41.55 -14.29 -14.56
C ASP A 134 -41.92 -15.78 -14.80
N ASN A 135 -40.97 -16.69 -14.85
CA ASN A 135 -39.53 -16.46 -15.02
C ASN A 135 -39.02 -17.09 -16.33
N GLY A 136 -39.79 -16.85 -17.40
CA GLY A 136 -39.39 -17.23 -18.75
C GLY A 136 -38.09 -16.55 -19.19
N SER A 137 -37.83 -15.33 -18.72
CA SER A 137 -36.66 -14.52 -19.04
C SER A 137 -35.38 -15.14 -18.46
N GLY A 138 -35.35 -15.44 -17.16
CA GLY A 138 -34.24 -16.11 -16.47
C GLY A 138 -34.03 -17.53 -17.00
N THR A 139 -35.12 -18.29 -17.22
CA THR A 139 -35.03 -19.63 -17.81
C THR A 139 -34.36 -19.61 -19.19
N ALA A 140 -34.73 -18.65 -20.05
CA ALA A 140 -34.11 -18.47 -21.36
C ALA A 140 -32.61 -18.12 -21.25
N ALA A 141 -32.22 -17.29 -20.28
CA ALA A 141 -30.82 -16.94 -20.04
C ALA A 141 -29.97 -18.14 -19.57
N VAL A 142 -30.50 -19.03 -18.73
CA VAL A 142 -29.81 -20.27 -18.34
C VAL A 142 -29.62 -21.20 -19.54
N ILE A 143 -30.63 -21.36 -20.40
CA ILE A 143 -30.53 -22.16 -21.63
C ILE A 143 -29.50 -21.56 -22.60
N GLU A 144 -29.44 -20.24 -22.70
CA GLU A 144 -28.45 -19.52 -23.51
C GLU A 144 -27.03 -19.69 -22.94
N ALA A 145 -26.86 -19.63 -21.61
CA ALA A 145 -25.61 -19.92 -20.94
C ALA A 145 -25.12 -21.33 -21.28
N ALA A 146 -26.00 -22.33 -21.20
CA ALA A 146 -25.70 -23.72 -21.58
C ALA A 146 -25.28 -23.86 -23.05
N ARG A 147 -25.94 -23.14 -23.97
CA ARG A 147 -25.59 -23.12 -25.39
C ARG A 147 -24.17 -22.60 -25.63
N ILE A 148 -23.78 -21.56 -24.90
CA ILE A 148 -22.47 -20.90 -25.06
C ILE A 148 -21.38 -21.73 -24.39
N PHE A 149 -21.53 -22.05 -23.11
CA PHE A 149 -20.51 -22.70 -22.30
C PHE A 149 -20.23 -24.15 -22.68
N SER A 150 -21.20 -24.87 -23.25
CA SER A 150 -20.97 -26.22 -23.80
C SER A 150 -19.91 -26.26 -24.92
N GLN A 151 -19.56 -25.11 -25.50
CA GLN A 151 -18.50 -25.00 -26.51
C GLN A 151 -17.09 -24.86 -25.90
N TYR A 152 -16.99 -24.75 -24.57
CA TYR A 152 -15.74 -24.53 -23.83
C TYR A 152 -15.45 -25.68 -22.86
N SER A 153 -14.23 -25.70 -22.32
CA SER A 153 -13.86 -26.55 -21.19
C SER A 153 -13.45 -25.68 -20.02
N PHE A 154 -13.90 -26.04 -18.83
CA PHE A 154 -13.72 -25.25 -17.62
C PHE A 154 -13.06 -26.09 -16.53
N PRO A 155 -12.14 -25.53 -15.72
CA PRO A 155 -11.62 -26.19 -14.53
C PRO A 155 -12.69 -26.70 -13.57
N PHE A 156 -13.75 -25.93 -13.36
CA PHE A 156 -14.84 -26.24 -12.42
C PHE A 156 -16.06 -26.86 -13.10
N THR A 157 -16.84 -27.63 -12.34
CA THR A 157 -18.14 -28.13 -12.80
C THR A 157 -19.16 -26.99 -12.84
N ILE A 158 -19.96 -26.94 -13.90
CA ILE A 158 -21.08 -25.99 -14.04
C ILE A 158 -22.40 -26.76 -13.99
N VAL A 159 -23.33 -26.28 -13.17
CA VAL A 159 -24.71 -26.75 -13.12
C VAL A 159 -25.61 -25.67 -13.71
N TYR A 160 -26.33 -26.01 -14.78
CA TYR A 160 -27.36 -25.16 -15.40
C TYR A 160 -28.69 -25.63 -14.85
N ALA A 161 -29.21 -24.95 -13.83
CA ALA A 161 -30.35 -25.44 -13.08
C ALA A 161 -31.61 -24.63 -13.31
N LEU A 162 -32.72 -25.34 -13.49
CA LEU A 162 -34.04 -24.79 -13.68
C LEU A 162 -34.98 -25.42 -12.66
N TRP A 163 -35.38 -24.60 -11.70
CA TRP A 163 -36.13 -25.00 -10.52
C TRP A 163 -37.63 -25.01 -10.80
N ASP A 164 -38.34 -25.93 -10.16
CA ASP A 164 -39.79 -26.07 -10.27
C ASP A 164 -40.44 -25.69 -8.94
N GLU A 165 -41.68 -25.22 -9.00
CA GLU A 165 -42.47 -24.83 -7.83
C GLU A 165 -41.82 -23.72 -6.97
N GLU A 166 -41.10 -22.79 -7.58
CA GLU A 166 -40.59 -21.57 -6.92
C GLU A 166 -41.77 -20.75 -6.39
N GLU A 167 -42.80 -20.61 -7.23
CA GLU A 167 -44.01 -19.84 -6.98
C GLU A 167 -44.90 -20.44 -5.88
N GLN A 168 -44.51 -21.62 -5.38
CA GLN A 168 -45.14 -22.30 -4.26
C GLN A 168 -44.30 -22.22 -2.97
N GLY A 169 -43.25 -21.41 -2.98
CA GLY A 169 -42.34 -21.16 -1.87
C GLY A 169 -41.01 -21.90 -2.01
N LEU A 170 -40.30 -21.65 -3.11
CA LEU A 170 -38.91 -22.11 -3.34
C LEU A 170 -38.73 -23.63 -3.25
N VAL A 171 -39.78 -24.41 -3.53
CA VAL A 171 -39.83 -25.84 -3.13
C VAL A 171 -38.76 -26.66 -3.88
N GLY A 172 -38.56 -26.38 -5.16
CA GLY A 172 -37.58 -27.06 -5.99
C GLY A 172 -36.14 -26.76 -5.59
N SER A 173 -35.78 -25.47 -5.50
CA SER A 173 -34.44 -25.04 -5.10
C SER A 173 -34.08 -25.52 -3.69
N GLU A 174 -35.03 -25.45 -2.75
CA GLU A 174 -34.86 -25.90 -1.37
C GLU A 174 -34.57 -27.39 -1.31
N TYR A 175 -35.34 -28.20 -2.05
CA TYR A 175 -35.07 -29.63 -2.14
C TYR A 175 -33.66 -29.92 -2.67
N TYR A 176 -33.24 -29.24 -3.74
CA TYR A 176 -31.90 -29.41 -4.30
C TYR A 176 -30.81 -29.01 -3.28
N ALA A 177 -30.92 -27.82 -2.69
CA ALA A 177 -29.96 -27.29 -1.73
C ALA A 177 -29.84 -28.19 -0.49
N THR A 178 -30.95 -28.69 0.05
CA THR A 178 -30.95 -29.68 1.13
C THR A 178 -30.24 -30.97 0.72
N GLN A 179 -30.49 -31.51 -0.48
CA GLN A 179 -29.79 -32.72 -0.92
C GLN A 179 -28.29 -32.48 -1.12
N ALA A 180 -27.90 -31.33 -1.67
CA ALA A 180 -26.51 -30.93 -1.85
C ALA A 180 -25.78 -30.80 -0.49
N ALA A 181 -26.39 -30.13 0.48
CA ALA A 181 -25.86 -29.98 1.83
C ALA A 181 -25.71 -31.34 2.53
N ASN A 182 -26.72 -32.20 2.44
CA ASN A 182 -26.66 -33.56 3.00
C ASN A 182 -25.58 -34.43 2.36
N ALA A 183 -25.32 -34.23 1.07
CA ALA A 183 -24.25 -34.91 0.34
C ALA A 183 -22.85 -34.31 0.58
N GLY A 184 -22.76 -33.14 1.23
CA GLY A 184 -21.51 -32.40 1.41
C GLY A 184 -20.96 -31.84 0.09
N ASP A 185 -21.84 -31.48 -0.83
CA ASP A 185 -21.44 -30.91 -2.12
C ASP A 185 -20.68 -29.59 -1.94
N SER A 186 -19.60 -29.40 -2.71
CA SER A 186 -18.84 -28.16 -2.73
C SER A 186 -19.40 -27.23 -3.81
N ILE A 187 -20.43 -26.45 -3.45
CA ILE A 187 -20.98 -25.38 -4.28
C ILE A 187 -20.23 -24.09 -3.94
N LEU A 188 -19.46 -23.59 -4.91
CA LEU A 188 -18.62 -22.40 -4.79
C LEU A 188 -19.36 -21.11 -5.11
N GLY A 189 -20.60 -21.16 -5.59
CA GLY A 189 -21.35 -19.95 -5.89
C GLY A 189 -22.55 -20.21 -6.78
N VAL A 190 -23.62 -19.46 -6.53
CA VAL A 190 -24.89 -19.52 -7.27
C VAL A 190 -25.22 -18.14 -7.82
N ILE A 191 -25.53 -18.07 -9.11
CA ILE A 191 -26.05 -16.87 -9.77
C ILE A 191 -27.48 -17.18 -10.18
N ASN A 192 -28.44 -16.62 -9.45
CA ASN A 192 -29.86 -16.73 -9.73
C ASN A 192 -30.31 -15.54 -10.57
N MET A 193 -31.16 -15.79 -11.56
CA MET A 193 -31.78 -14.77 -12.40
C MET A 193 -33.29 -14.92 -12.30
N ASP A 194 -33.95 -13.84 -11.93
CA ASP A 194 -35.40 -13.80 -11.82
C ASP A 194 -35.89 -12.47 -12.35
N MET A 195 -36.90 -12.48 -13.21
CA MET A 195 -37.47 -11.29 -13.86
C MET A 195 -36.39 -10.33 -14.39
N ILE A 196 -35.78 -10.67 -15.52
CA ILE A 196 -34.62 -9.95 -16.06
C ILE A 196 -34.91 -9.24 -17.39
N ALA A 197 -36.18 -8.97 -17.72
CA ALA A 197 -36.54 -8.38 -19.01
C ALA A 197 -37.40 -7.10 -18.97
N TYR A 198 -37.95 -6.69 -17.84
CA TYR A 198 -38.69 -5.43 -17.72
C TYR A 198 -37.79 -4.27 -17.27
N ASP A 199 -37.97 -3.13 -17.93
CA ASP A 199 -37.36 -1.83 -17.60
C ASP A 199 -38.27 -0.79 -18.24
N GLY A 200 -39.27 -0.35 -17.47
CA GLY A 200 -40.40 0.45 -17.91
C GLY A 200 -40.05 1.92 -18.09
N ASN A 201 -39.09 2.42 -17.32
CA ASN A 201 -38.61 3.79 -17.38
C ASN A 201 -37.36 3.96 -18.30
N ASN A 202 -36.74 2.84 -18.71
CA ASN A 202 -35.57 2.74 -19.59
C ASN A 202 -34.31 3.44 -19.03
N ASP A 203 -34.11 3.38 -17.71
CA ASP A 203 -32.89 3.83 -17.04
C ASP A 203 -31.82 2.71 -16.92
N GLY A 204 -32.23 1.45 -17.11
CA GLY A 204 -31.36 0.28 -17.02
C GLY A 204 -30.94 -0.07 -15.60
N ASN A 205 -31.72 0.33 -14.59
CA ASN A 205 -31.55 -0.07 -13.20
C ASN A 205 -31.89 -1.56 -13.00
N ALA A 206 -31.11 -2.22 -12.15
CA ALA A 206 -31.32 -3.60 -11.73
C ALA A 206 -30.79 -3.82 -10.32
N ASP A 207 -31.45 -4.69 -9.57
CA ASP A 207 -31.07 -5.04 -8.20
C ASP A 207 -30.18 -6.29 -8.16
N VAL A 208 -29.11 -6.21 -7.37
CA VAL A 208 -28.22 -7.32 -7.02
C VAL A 208 -28.37 -7.62 -5.53
N HIS A 209 -29.18 -8.62 -5.22
CA HIS A 209 -29.35 -9.13 -3.86
C HIS A 209 -28.13 -9.93 -3.41
N THR A 210 -27.56 -9.52 -2.27
CA THR A 210 -26.32 -10.09 -1.72
C THR A 210 -26.40 -10.29 -0.20
N SER A 211 -25.57 -11.18 0.34
CA SER A 211 -25.44 -11.42 1.78
C SER A 211 -23.97 -11.53 2.21
N SER A 212 -23.73 -11.60 3.51
CA SER A 212 -22.40 -11.90 4.08
C SER A 212 -22.10 -13.41 4.19
N ILE A 213 -23.02 -14.26 3.73
CA ILE A 213 -22.88 -15.73 3.82
C ILE A 213 -21.86 -16.21 2.79
N ALA A 214 -20.89 -17.01 3.25
CA ALA A 214 -19.86 -17.64 2.44
C ALA A 214 -19.16 -16.64 1.48
N ASN A 215 -19.09 -16.95 0.19
CA ASN A 215 -18.44 -16.11 -0.81
C ASN A 215 -19.40 -15.22 -1.60
N THR A 216 -20.60 -14.96 -1.07
CA THR A 216 -21.63 -14.15 -1.74
C THR A 216 -21.13 -12.76 -2.10
N THR A 217 -20.42 -12.09 -1.18
CA THR A 217 -19.78 -10.79 -1.44
C THR A 217 -18.86 -10.83 -2.65
N SER A 218 -18.08 -11.91 -2.81
CA SER A 218 -17.19 -12.10 -3.96
C SER A 218 -17.94 -12.27 -5.28
N LEU A 219 -19.10 -12.96 -5.27
CA LEU A 219 -19.96 -13.11 -6.45
C LEU A 219 -20.50 -11.75 -6.90
N LYS A 220 -21.04 -10.97 -5.95
CA LYS A 220 -21.52 -9.60 -6.18
C LYS A 220 -20.40 -8.69 -6.66
N ASP A 221 -19.22 -8.73 -6.03
CA ASP A 221 -18.09 -7.84 -6.39
C ASP A 221 -17.64 -8.12 -7.80
N LYS A 222 -17.61 -9.41 -8.17
CA LYS A 222 -17.29 -9.80 -9.52
C LYS A 222 -18.35 -9.32 -10.51
N MET A 223 -19.64 -9.42 -10.18
CA MET A 223 -20.71 -8.93 -11.05
C MET A 223 -20.58 -7.43 -11.32
N LEU A 224 -20.35 -6.61 -10.28
CA LEU A 224 -20.11 -5.17 -10.43
C LEU A 224 -18.87 -4.89 -11.30
N GLU A 225 -17.78 -5.64 -11.07
CA GLU A 225 -16.57 -5.55 -11.89
C GLU A 225 -16.87 -5.87 -13.36
N ILE A 226 -17.64 -6.92 -13.66
CA ILE A 226 -17.98 -7.28 -15.04
C ILE A 226 -18.85 -6.21 -15.71
N ASN A 227 -19.83 -5.66 -14.98
CA ASN A 227 -20.68 -4.60 -15.49
C ASN A 227 -19.85 -3.40 -15.97
N LEU A 228 -18.85 -3.01 -15.18
CA LEU A 228 -17.93 -1.91 -15.47
C LEU A 228 -16.90 -2.28 -16.56
N VAL A 229 -16.15 -3.37 -16.35
CA VAL A 229 -14.96 -3.71 -17.15
C VAL A 229 -15.32 -4.09 -18.58
N TYR A 230 -16.46 -4.76 -18.81
CA TYR A 230 -16.89 -5.20 -20.13
C TYR A 230 -17.92 -4.25 -20.77
N GLY A 231 -18.18 -3.10 -20.13
CA GLY A 231 -19.08 -2.07 -20.65
C GLY A 231 -20.51 -2.57 -20.87
N ILE A 232 -21.04 -3.35 -19.93
CA ILE A 232 -22.46 -3.77 -19.96
C ILE A 232 -23.35 -2.55 -19.68
N ASN A 233 -22.91 -1.68 -18.76
CA ASN A 233 -23.54 -0.40 -18.42
C ASN A 233 -25.02 -0.56 -18.03
N LEU A 234 -25.28 -1.42 -17.05
CA LEU A 234 -26.48 -1.38 -16.21
C LEU A 234 -26.22 -0.47 -15.01
N ASP A 235 -27.25 0.17 -14.50
CA ASP A 235 -27.21 0.82 -13.19
C ASP A 235 -27.54 -0.27 -12.15
N LEU A 236 -26.59 -0.60 -11.27
CA LEU A 236 -26.75 -1.75 -10.36
C LEU A 236 -26.88 -1.28 -8.93
N ASP A 237 -28.05 -1.51 -8.34
CA ASP A 237 -28.29 -1.31 -6.93
C ASP A 237 -27.95 -2.58 -6.15
N VAL A 238 -27.15 -2.42 -5.09
CA VAL A 238 -26.74 -3.55 -4.24
C VAL A 238 -27.60 -3.54 -3.00
N VAL A 239 -28.43 -4.55 -2.86
CA VAL A 239 -29.42 -4.66 -1.79
C VAL A 239 -29.20 -5.92 -0.95
N PRO A 240 -29.59 -5.91 0.34
CA PRO A 240 -29.55 -7.12 1.16
C PRO A 240 -30.41 -8.23 0.54
N ALA A 241 -29.94 -9.47 0.63
CA ALA A 241 -30.69 -10.64 0.17
C ALA A 241 -32.03 -10.73 0.92
N GLN A 242 -33.09 -10.95 0.14
CA GLN A 242 -34.44 -11.20 0.61
C GLN A 242 -34.90 -12.55 0.04
N PRO A 243 -35.84 -13.25 0.69
CA PRO A 243 -36.32 -14.55 0.24
C PRO A 243 -37.27 -14.45 -0.97
N TYR A 244 -36.88 -13.67 -1.98
CA TYR A 244 -37.67 -13.37 -3.18
C TYR A 244 -37.60 -14.46 -4.25
N SER A 245 -36.54 -15.27 -4.26
CA SER A 245 -36.32 -16.27 -5.31
C SER A 245 -35.34 -17.36 -4.85
N ASP A 246 -35.05 -18.33 -5.71
CA ASP A 246 -34.34 -19.58 -5.42
C ASP A 246 -32.94 -19.43 -4.78
N HIS A 247 -32.27 -18.28 -4.95
CA HIS A 247 -30.99 -17.99 -4.31
C HIS A 247 -31.04 -18.17 -2.78
N GLN A 248 -32.20 -17.89 -2.15
CA GLN A 248 -32.38 -17.99 -0.70
C GLN A 248 -32.17 -19.42 -0.19
N SER A 249 -32.66 -20.43 -0.91
CA SER A 249 -32.48 -21.84 -0.54
C SER A 249 -31.01 -22.23 -0.38
N PHE A 250 -30.12 -21.62 -1.17
CA PHE A 250 -28.68 -21.86 -1.09
C PHE A 250 -28.05 -21.12 0.09
N LEU A 251 -28.48 -19.88 0.34
CA LEU A 251 -28.05 -19.09 1.50
C LEU A 251 -28.42 -19.79 2.82
N ASP A 252 -29.63 -20.34 2.92
CA ASP A 252 -30.12 -21.07 4.09
C ASP A 252 -29.27 -22.31 4.42
N HIS A 253 -28.59 -22.86 3.42
CA HIS A 253 -27.69 -23.99 3.55
C HIS A 253 -26.20 -23.59 3.61
N GLY A 254 -25.89 -22.30 3.76
CA GLY A 254 -24.53 -21.79 3.94
C GLY A 254 -23.70 -21.73 2.64
N TYR A 255 -24.33 -21.86 1.47
CA TYR A 255 -23.68 -21.66 0.18
C TYR A 255 -23.75 -20.18 -0.24
N GLY A 256 -22.73 -19.70 -0.94
CA GLY A 256 -22.75 -18.33 -1.47
C GLY A 256 -23.68 -18.20 -2.67
N ALA A 257 -24.60 -17.22 -2.67
CA ALA A 257 -25.59 -17.05 -3.73
C ALA A 257 -26.03 -15.58 -3.90
N ILE A 258 -26.16 -15.12 -5.14
CA ILE A 258 -26.72 -13.80 -5.49
C ILE A 258 -27.96 -13.96 -6.35
N LEU A 259 -28.87 -12.98 -6.28
CA LEU A 259 -29.97 -12.81 -7.22
C LEU A 259 -29.73 -11.52 -8.01
N LEU A 260 -29.81 -11.62 -9.34
CA LEU A 260 -29.94 -10.48 -10.25
C LEU A 260 -31.40 -10.41 -10.71
N ILE A 261 -32.05 -9.28 -10.45
CA ILE A 261 -33.47 -9.02 -10.72
C ILE A 261 -33.66 -7.59 -11.22
N GLU A 262 -34.76 -7.32 -11.91
CA GLU A 262 -35.18 -5.95 -12.25
C GLU A 262 -35.44 -5.05 -11.03
N ASP A 263 -35.43 -3.73 -11.24
CA ASP A 263 -35.59 -2.70 -10.20
C ASP A 263 -36.92 -2.84 -9.44
N ASP A 264 -36.83 -3.01 -8.12
CA ASP A 264 -37.99 -3.06 -7.22
C ASP A 264 -38.87 -1.78 -7.30
N ASN A 265 -38.29 -0.63 -7.67
CA ASN A 265 -39.01 0.64 -7.82
C ASN A 265 -39.69 0.82 -9.18
N ASP A 266 -39.35 -0.01 -10.17
CA ASP A 266 -39.98 -0.09 -11.50
C ASP A 266 -40.46 -1.51 -11.81
N PHE A 267 -41.11 -2.13 -10.81
CA PHE A 267 -41.54 -3.53 -10.87
C PHE A 267 -42.57 -3.83 -11.97
N HIS A 268 -42.45 -4.98 -12.64
CA HIS A 268 -43.32 -5.37 -13.75
C HIS A 268 -44.83 -5.32 -13.40
N PRO A 269 -45.64 -4.44 -14.05
CA PRO A 269 -47.05 -4.25 -13.68
C PRO A 269 -47.97 -5.41 -14.07
N GLN A 270 -47.51 -6.41 -14.81
CA GLN A 270 -48.29 -7.61 -15.16
C GLN A 270 -47.79 -8.88 -14.46
N TYR A 271 -46.92 -8.74 -13.45
CA TYR A 271 -46.50 -9.82 -12.55
C TYR A 271 -47.68 -10.70 -12.10
N HIS A 272 -47.52 -12.01 -12.21
CA HIS A 272 -48.52 -13.03 -11.85
C HIS A 272 -49.88 -12.88 -12.55
N THR A 273 -49.89 -12.31 -13.77
CA THR A 273 -51.11 -12.20 -14.57
C THR A 273 -50.97 -12.92 -15.90
N VAL A 274 -52.12 -13.19 -16.53
CA VAL A 274 -52.17 -13.77 -17.89
C VAL A 274 -51.57 -12.85 -18.97
N ASN A 275 -51.22 -11.61 -18.61
CA ASN A 275 -50.66 -10.60 -19.48
C ASN A 275 -49.16 -10.40 -19.28
N ASP A 276 -48.50 -11.14 -18.37
CA ASP A 276 -47.04 -11.22 -18.40
C ASP A 276 -46.65 -11.88 -19.73
N ASN A 277 -46.26 -11.05 -20.70
CA ASN A 277 -45.98 -11.44 -22.07
C ASN A 277 -44.92 -10.51 -22.68
N LEU A 278 -44.33 -10.93 -23.80
CA LEU A 278 -43.21 -10.22 -24.43
C LEU A 278 -43.51 -8.78 -24.87
N SER A 279 -44.77 -8.31 -24.88
CA SER A 279 -45.07 -6.90 -25.19
C SER A 279 -44.46 -5.90 -24.22
N TYR A 280 -44.12 -6.34 -23.01
CA TYR A 280 -43.53 -5.50 -21.96
C TYR A 280 -42.00 -5.58 -21.89
N PHE A 281 -41.38 -6.46 -22.68
CA PHE A 281 -39.93 -6.64 -22.65
C PHE A 281 -39.19 -5.40 -23.12
N ASN A 282 -38.21 -4.99 -22.32
CA ASN A 282 -37.11 -4.16 -22.75
C ASN A 282 -35.98 -5.08 -23.26
N GLN A 283 -35.98 -5.39 -24.56
CA GLN A 283 -35.04 -6.37 -25.12
C GLN A 283 -33.56 -5.98 -24.98
N PRO A 284 -33.14 -4.70 -25.17
CA PRO A 284 -31.77 -4.28 -24.87
C PRO A 284 -31.36 -4.50 -23.42
N TYR A 285 -32.26 -4.20 -22.47
CA TYR A 285 -32.06 -4.45 -21.04
C TYR A 285 -31.91 -5.94 -20.76
N PHE A 286 -32.83 -6.78 -21.26
CA PHE A 286 -32.77 -8.24 -21.14
C PHE A 286 -31.44 -8.84 -21.66
N LEU A 287 -30.96 -8.33 -22.82
CA LEU A 287 -29.67 -8.74 -23.36
C LEU A 287 -28.51 -8.36 -22.42
N LYS A 288 -28.55 -7.17 -21.81
CA LYS A 288 -27.52 -6.72 -20.86
C LYS A 288 -27.52 -7.56 -19.58
N MET A 289 -28.70 -7.80 -18.99
CA MET A 289 -28.86 -8.65 -17.80
C MET A 289 -28.30 -10.06 -18.04
N SER A 290 -28.68 -10.67 -19.16
CA SER A 290 -28.16 -11.98 -19.59
C SER A 290 -26.63 -11.99 -19.76
N LYS A 291 -26.07 -10.95 -20.40
CA LYS A 291 -24.63 -10.81 -20.57
C LYS A 291 -23.89 -10.65 -19.24
N LEU A 292 -24.47 -9.91 -18.31
CA LEU A 292 -23.90 -9.68 -16.99
C LEU A 292 -23.78 -10.99 -16.21
N SER A 293 -24.86 -11.76 -16.10
CA SER A 293 -24.88 -13.04 -15.38
C SER A 293 -23.93 -14.07 -16.01
N ILE A 294 -23.97 -14.22 -17.34
CA ILE A 294 -23.11 -15.17 -18.07
C ILE A 294 -21.63 -14.73 -17.97
N GLY A 295 -21.33 -13.45 -18.14
CA GLY A 295 -19.97 -12.91 -18.02
C GLY A 295 -19.41 -13.07 -16.60
N THR A 296 -20.25 -12.85 -15.59
CA THR A 296 -19.89 -13.05 -14.17
C THR A 296 -19.52 -14.50 -13.92
N LEU A 297 -20.39 -15.45 -14.29
CA LEU A 297 -20.10 -16.88 -14.13
C LEU A 297 -18.81 -17.27 -14.84
N ALA A 298 -18.62 -16.80 -16.09
CA ALA A 298 -17.45 -17.12 -16.91
C ALA A 298 -16.13 -16.86 -16.19
N THR A 299 -16.01 -15.77 -15.45
CA THR A 299 -14.77 -15.45 -14.72
C THR A 299 -14.44 -16.45 -13.63
N PHE A 300 -15.45 -16.94 -12.91
CA PHE A 300 -15.29 -17.96 -11.88
C PHE A 300 -14.97 -19.32 -12.48
N VAL A 301 -15.74 -19.74 -13.49
CA VAL A 301 -15.58 -21.09 -14.07
C VAL A 301 -14.31 -21.23 -14.89
N LEU A 302 -13.77 -20.14 -15.46
CA LEU A 302 -12.46 -20.11 -16.12
C LEU A 302 -11.28 -20.07 -15.13
N ASN A 303 -11.55 -19.95 -13.83
CA ASN A 303 -10.54 -19.82 -12.79
C ASN A 303 -9.57 -18.64 -13.02
N LEU A 304 -10.10 -17.51 -13.51
CA LEU A 304 -9.31 -16.31 -13.82
C LEU A 304 -8.90 -15.51 -12.56
N ASN A 305 -9.17 -16.04 -11.37
CA ASN A 305 -8.81 -15.36 -10.13
C ASN A 305 -7.30 -15.47 -9.92
N LEU A 306 -6.62 -14.33 -9.97
CA LEU A 306 -5.27 -14.18 -9.45
C LEU A 306 -5.37 -13.55 -8.05
N GLU A 307 -4.84 -14.21 -7.03
CA GLU A 307 -4.81 -13.74 -5.65
C GLU A 307 -3.37 -13.65 -5.15
N ILE A 308 -3.11 -12.64 -4.34
CA ILE A 308 -1.84 -12.44 -3.64
C ILE A 308 -2.17 -12.41 -2.15
N ILE A 309 -1.58 -13.32 -1.39
CA ILE A 309 -1.70 -13.39 0.07
C ILE A 309 -0.32 -13.11 0.65
N HIS A 310 -0.26 -12.15 1.57
CA HIS A 310 1.00 -11.68 2.15
C HIS A 310 0.77 -11.14 3.56
N THR A 311 1.67 -11.51 4.47
CA THR A 311 1.74 -10.92 5.81
C THR A 311 2.63 -9.68 5.77
N PRO A 312 2.14 -8.49 6.17
CA PRO A 312 2.93 -7.27 6.16
C PRO A 312 4.28 -7.41 6.86
N ILE A 313 5.32 -6.79 6.30
CA ILE A 313 6.68 -6.81 6.84
C ILE A 313 6.67 -6.08 8.20
N ALA A 314 7.10 -6.78 9.25
CA ALA A 314 7.32 -6.16 10.55
C ALA A 314 8.51 -5.19 10.50
N SER A 315 8.39 -4.07 11.22
CA SER A 315 9.49 -3.14 11.41
C SER A 315 10.69 -3.79 12.11
N MET A 316 11.88 -3.30 11.80
CA MET A 316 13.15 -3.83 12.30
C MET A 316 13.91 -2.79 13.11
N THR A 317 14.64 -3.24 14.13
CA THR A 317 15.48 -2.39 14.98
C THR A 317 16.94 -2.36 14.56
N THR A 318 17.33 -3.19 13.60
CA THR A 318 18.70 -3.32 13.09
C THR A 318 18.71 -3.27 11.55
N SER A 319 19.81 -2.76 10.99
CA SER A 319 20.04 -2.79 9.55
C SER A 319 20.50 -4.19 9.12
N GLN A 320 19.61 -4.95 8.49
CA GLN A 320 19.87 -6.31 7.99
C GLN A 320 19.06 -6.60 6.73
N LEU A 321 19.41 -7.67 6.02
CA LEU A 321 18.63 -8.15 4.86
C LEU A 321 17.19 -8.43 5.30
N ILE A 322 16.22 -7.93 4.54
CA ILE A 322 14.79 -8.13 4.79
C ILE A 322 14.27 -9.18 3.81
N THR A 323 13.90 -10.34 4.33
CA THR A 323 13.27 -11.41 3.55
C THR A 323 11.79 -11.49 3.88
N THR A 324 10.96 -11.53 2.84
CA THR A 324 9.52 -11.71 2.99
C THR A 324 8.95 -12.64 1.93
N THR A 325 7.74 -13.14 2.13
CA THR A 325 7.06 -14.06 1.23
C THR A 325 5.68 -13.57 0.84
N ALA A 326 5.23 -13.98 -0.34
CA ALA A 326 3.83 -13.92 -0.72
C ALA A 326 3.42 -15.23 -1.38
N PHE A 327 2.20 -15.68 -1.09
CA PHE A 327 1.55 -16.76 -1.80
C PHE A 327 0.72 -16.17 -2.93
N VAL A 328 0.96 -16.62 -4.15
CA VAL A 328 0.24 -16.22 -5.35
C VAL A 328 -0.52 -17.42 -5.87
N SER A 329 -1.85 -17.35 -5.80
CA SER A 329 -2.76 -18.36 -6.32
C SER A 329 -3.37 -17.89 -7.62
N SER A 330 -3.43 -18.76 -8.63
CA SER A 330 -4.20 -18.50 -9.83
C SER A 330 -4.60 -19.79 -10.52
N GLY A 331 -5.74 -19.78 -11.20
CA GLY A 331 -6.09 -20.81 -12.18
C GLY A 331 -5.37 -20.67 -13.51
N LEU A 332 -4.67 -19.57 -13.71
CA LEU A 332 -3.76 -19.36 -14.83
C LEU A 332 -2.32 -19.65 -14.41
N GLN A 333 -1.50 -20.08 -15.36
CA GLN A 333 -0.07 -20.21 -15.15
C GLN A 333 0.52 -18.84 -14.75
N ILE A 334 1.14 -18.74 -13.58
CA ILE A 334 1.78 -17.50 -13.11
C ILE A 334 2.99 -17.16 -14.00
N GLY A 335 3.18 -15.86 -14.27
CA GLY A 335 4.31 -15.36 -15.04
C GLY A 335 5.67 -15.71 -14.41
N ALA A 336 6.69 -15.86 -15.26
CA ALA A 336 8.05 -16.19 -14.84
C ALA A 336 9.08 -15.22 -15.46
N GLY A 337 10.30 -15.19 -14.91
CA GLY A 337 11.38 -14.31 -15.39
C GLY A 337 11.01 -12.82 -15.33
N ALA A 338 10.93 -12.17 -16.50
CA ALA A 338 10.50 -10.77 -16.60
C ALA A 338 9.06 -10.54 -16.09
N LEU A 339 8.22 -11.57 -16.18
CA LEU A 339 6.81 -11.55 -15.76
C LEU A 339 6.60 -12.17 -14.37
N ALA A 340 7.67 -12.58 -13.69
CA ALA A 340 7.56 -13.14 -12.35
C ALA A 340 7.00 -12.10 -11.36
N PRO A 341 6.36 -12.53 -10.27
CA PRO A 341 5.93 -11.62 -9.21
C PRO A 341 7.04 -10.66 -8.76
N ARG A 342 6.62 -9.45 -8.38
CA ARG A 342 7.50 -8.34 -8.00
C ARG A 342 7.07 -7.78 -6.66
N LEU A 343 8.04 -7.37 -5.85
CA LEU A 343 7.81 -6.45 -4.74
C LEU A 343 8.47 -5.12 -5.11
N TYR A 344 7.72 -4.03 -5.03
CA TYR A 344 8.21 -2.68 -5.24
C TYR A 344 8.29 -1.99 -3.90
N TYR A 345 9.45 -1.39 -3.59
CA TYR A 345 9.63 -0.62 -2.37
C TYR A 345 10.28 0.73 -2.67
N ARG A 346 10.00 1.72 -1.82
CA ARG A 346 10.62 3.04 -1.83
C ARG A 346 10.93 3.47 -0.42
N THR A 347 11.92 4.33 -0.25
CA THR A 347 12.46 4.68 1.06
C THR A 347 12.56 6.19 1.24
N LYS A 348 12.48 6.63 2.50
CA LYS A 348 12.90 7.97 2.91
C LYS A 348 13.58 7.94 4.28
N GLN A 349 14.36 8.96 4.56
CA GLN A 349 14.86 9.28 5.90
C GLN A 349 13.90 10.26 6.60
N SER A 350 14.10 10.50 7.91
CA SER A 350 13.36 11.52 8.67
C SER A 350 13.37 12.87 7.95
N GLY A 351 12.21 13.54 7.85
CA GLY A 351 12.06 14.84 7.19
C GLY A 351 12.29 14.85 5.66
N GLY A 352 12.65 13.72 5.05
CA GLY A 352 12.92 13.59 3.62
C GLY A 352 11.69 13.26 2.77
N THR A 353 11.87 13.27 1.46
CA THR A 353 10.88 12.78 0.48
C THR A 353 11.15 11.32 0.11
N PHE A 354 10.11 10.56 -0.22
CA PHE A 354 10.27 9.20 -0.73
C PHE A 354 11.03 9.20 -2.06
N SER A 355 11.93 8.23 -2.20
CA SER A 355 12.58 7.88 -3.46
C SER A 355 11.59 7.29 -4.48
N SER A 356 12.05 7.12 -5.72
CA SER A 356 11.34 6.31 -6.71
C SER A 356 11.28 4.84 -6.30
N PHE A 357 10.25 4.12 -6.75
CA PHE A 357 10.15 2.69 -6.48
C PHE A 357 11.29 1.90 -7.11
N ILE A 358 11.84 0.98 -6.31
CA ILE A 358 12.80 -0.04 -6.69
C ILE A 358 12.08 -1.38 -6.62
N SER A 359 12.23 -2.23 -7.64
CA SER A 359 11.60 -3.56 -7.67
C SER A 359 12.58 -4.67 -7.34
N VAL A 360 12.14 -5.67 -6.58
CA VAL A 360 12.81 -6.96 -6.41
C VAL A 360 11.97 -8.07 -7.03
N THR A 361 12.63 -9.01 -7.70
CA THR A 361 11.98 -10.17 -8.33
C THR A 361 11.75 -11.26 -7.30
N GLY A 362 10.54 -11.81 -7.27
CA GLY A 362 10.20 -12.96 -6.44
C GLY A 362 10.85 -14.23 -6.96
N SER A 363 11.52 -14.97 -6.08
CA SER A 363 12.06 -16.30 -6.36
C SER A 363 11.06 -17.35 -5.90
N VAL A 364 10.69 -18.29 -6.77
CA VAL A 364 9.80 -19.41 -6.44
C VAL A 364 10.50 -20.31 -5.42
N THR A 365 9.84 -20.60 -4.30
CA THR A 365 10.32 -21.56 -3.30
C THR A 365 9.55 -22.87 -3.37
N GLU A 366 8.23 -22.80 -3.44
CA GLU A 366 7.29 -23.91 -3.57
C GLU A 366 6.07 -23.45 -4.37
N SER A 367 5.20 -24.36 -4.82
CA SER A 367 4.05 -24.05 -5.69
C SER A 367 3.24 -22.84 -5.19
N GLY A 368 3.34 -21.71 -5.91
CA GLY A 368 2.66 -20.46 -5.57
C GLY A 368 3.37 -19.56 -4.55
N ASN A 369 4.37 -20.04 -3.82
CA ASN A 369 5.13 -19.23 -2.84
C ASN A 369 6.33 -18.53 -3.48
N TYR A 370 6.42 -17.22 -3.27
CA TYR A 370 7.51 -16.37 -3.76
C TYR A 370 8.22 -15.68 -2.60
N THR A 371 9.55 -15.71 -2.60
CA THR A 371 10.39 -14.97 -1.66
C THR A 371 10.96 -13.72 -2.31
N PHE A 372 10.89 -12.60 -1.58
CA PHE A 372 11.44 -11.31 -1.96
C PHE A 372 12.52 -10.90 -0.95
N ASN A 373 13.66 -10.42 -1.46
CA ASN A 373 14.78 -9.97 -0.63
C ASN A 373 15.04 -8.48 -0.87
N ILE A 374 14.71 -7.65 0.11
CA ILE A 374 15.07 -6.23 0.13
C ILE A 374 16.45 -6.12 0.80
N PRO A 375 17.44 -5.42 0.18
CA PRO A 375 18.74 -5.19 0.79
C PRO A 375 18.66 -4.56 2.17
N ALA A 376 19.73 -4.68 2.97
CA ALA A 376 19.81 -4.02 4.25
C ALA A 376 19.60 -2.50 4.10
N LEU A 377 18.60 -1.98 4.82
CA LEU A 377 18.27 -0.56 4.83
C LEU A 377 18.97 0.11 6.03
N PRO A 378 19.50 1.33 5.88
CA PRO A 378 20.08 2.07 6.99
C PRO A 378 19.08 2.25 8.14
N LEU A 379 19.59 2.32 9.38
CA LEU A 379 18.77 2.81 10.50
C LEU A 379 18.24 4.21 10.18
N GLY A 380 17.00 4.50 10.56
CA GLY A 380 16.31 5.75 10.24
C GLY A 380 15.38 5.67 9.04
N THR A 381 15.31 4.51 8.38
CA THR A 381 14.57 4.37 7.12
C THR A 381 13.09 4.11 7.36
N ILE A 382 12.24 4.88 6.68
CA ILE A 382 10.83 4.57 6.46
C ILE A 382 10.72 3.93 5.08
N CYS A 383 10.15 2.72 5.01
CA CYS A 383 9.98 1.98 3.77
C CYS A 383 8.49 1.80 3.46
N GLN A 384 8.09 2.11 2.23
CA GLN A 384 6.77 1.81 1.70
C GLN A 384 6.88 0.80 0.57
N TYR A 385 5.94 -0.15 0.49
CA TYR A 385 5.99 -1.18 -0.53
C TYR A 385 4.61 -1.73 -0.94
N TYR A 386 4.59 -2.42 -2.08
CA TYR A 386 3.48 -3.23 -2.56
C TYR A 386 4.01 -4.44 -3.35
N ILE A 387 3.19 -5.47 -3.49
CA ILE A 387 3.50 -6.70 -4.24
C ILE A 387 2.62 -6.74 -5.49
N ALA A 388 3.13 -7.32 -6.56
CA ALA A 388 2.38 -7.51 -7.79
C ALA A 388 2.67 -8.88 -8.42
N ALA A 389 1.66 -9.45 -9.06
CA ALA A 389 1.77 -10.69 -9.81
C ALA A 389 0.83 -10.67 -11.01
N GLN A 390 1.18 -11.44 -12.03
CA GLN A 390 0.39 -11.60 -13.24
C GLN A 390 0.46 -13.03 -13.76
N ASP A 391 -0.42 -13.36 -14.70
CA ASP A 391 -0.32 -14.61 -15.46
C ASP A 391 0.75 -14.55 -16.56
N ALA A 392 1.13 -15.73 -17.06
CA ALA A 392 2.15 -15.90 -18.09
C ALA A 392 1.76 -15.29 -19.44
N ASN A 393 0.47 -15.10 -19.71
CA ASN A 393 -0.02 -14.52 -20.96
C ASN A 393 -0.24 -13.00 -20.87
N SER A 394 0.04 -12.37 -19.73
CA SER A 394 -0.20 -10.93 -19.50
C SER A 394 -1.66 -10.54 -19.75
N SER A 395 -2.59 -11.39 -19.33
CA SER A 395 -4.02 -11.16 -19.42
C SER A 395 -4.59 -10.55 -18.13
N ILE A 396 -4.01 -10.88 -16.97
CA ILE A 396 -4.43 -10.44 -15.64
C ILE A 396 -3.21 -10.07 -14.82
N VAL A 397 -3.25 -8.90 -14.19
CA VAL A 397 -2.26 -8.44 -13.20
C VAL A 397 -3.00 -7.93 -11.97
N LYS A 398 -2.49 -8.24 -10.79
CA LYS A 398 -2.95 -7.63 -9.53
C LYS A 398 -1.80 -7.07 -8.73
N THR A 399 -2.12 -6.07 -7.93
CA THR A 399 -1.26 -5.57 -6.85
C THR A 399 -1.89 -5.83 -5.49
N LEU A 400 -1.06 -5.90 -4.47
CA LEU A 400 -1.43 -5.90 -3.06
C LEU A 400 -0.59 -4.84 -2.33
N PRO A 401 -1.19 -3.75 -1.81
CA PRO A 401 -2.62 -3.43 -1.82
C PRO A 401 -3.21 -3.22 -3.23
N MET A 402 -4.54 -3.34 -3.35
CA MET A 402 -5.26 -3.28 -4.63
C MET A 402 -5.23 -1.88 -5.26
N GLY A 403 -5.30 -1.80 -6.59
CA GLY A 403 -5.47 -0.55 -7.35
C GLY A 403 -4.31 -0.18 -8.28
N GLY A 404 -3.22 -0.96 -8.30
CA GLY A 404 -2.13 -0.83 -9.27
C GLY A 404 -2.33 -1.70 -10.52
N GLY A 405 -1.36 -1.70 -11.43
CA GLY A 405 -1.43 -2.44 -12.70
C GLY A 405 -0.12 -2.45 -13.50
N GLY A 406 -0.19 -2.72 -14.80
CA GLY A 406 0.98 -2.81 -15.70
C GLY A 406 1.59 -4.21 -15.77
N PHE A 407 1.93 -4.67 -16.99
CA PHE A 407 2.25 -6.08 -17.28
C PHE A 407 3.73 -6.40 -17.50
N ASN A 408 4.59 -5.41 -17.63
CA ASN A 408 6.01 -5.68 -17.86
C ASN A 408 6.89 -4.57 -17.30
N PRO A 409 7.49 -4.77 -16.11
CA PRO A 409 7.21 -5.86 -15.16
C PRO A 409 5.78 -5.79 -14.56
N PRO A 410 5.25 -6.89 -13.97
CA PRO A 410 3.94 -6.87 -13.30
C PRO A 410 3.90 -5.80 -12.23
N GLY A 411 2.81 -5.03 -12.16
CA GLY A 411 2.63 -3.97 -11.17
C GLY A 411 3.48 -2.73 -11.42
N SER A 412 3.95 -2.48 -12.65
CA SER A 412 4.77 -1.29 -12.95
C SER A 412 4.03 0.04 -12.72
N THR A 413 2.70 0.01 -12.61
CA THR A 413 1.87 1.13 -12.16
C THR A 413 1.48 0.90 -10.68
N PRO A 414 1.91 1.78 -9.76
CA PRO A 414 1.66 1.59 -8.32
C PRO A 414 0.18 1.80 -7.93
N PRO A 415 -0.31 1.10 -6.88
CA PRO A 415 -1.59 1.40 -6.25
C PRO A 415 -1.60 2.76 -5.53
N ALA A 416 -2.78 3.22 -5.10
CA ALA A 416 -2.93 4.45 -4.33
C ALA A 416 -2.48 4.33 -2.85
N THR A 417 -2.50 3.12 -2.31
CA THR A 417 -2.13 2.79 -0.91
C THR A 417 -0.97 1.81 -0.86
N PHE A 418 -0.20 1.83 0.23
CA PHE A 418 1.01 1.02 0.39
C PHE A 418 1.09 0.44 1.80
N TYR A 419 1.75 -0.70 1.95
CA TYR A 419 2.24 -1.14 3.25
C TYR A 419 3.44 -0.28 3.67
N GLN A 420 3.67 -0.17 4.98
CA GLN A 420 4.77 0.61 5.54
C GLN A 420 5.44 -0.13 6.70
N PHE A 421 6.77 -0.04 6.78
CA PHE A 421 7.54 -0.50 7.93
C PHE A 421 8.75 0.40 8.19
N PHE A 422 9.32 0.30 9.38
CA PHE A 422 10.45 1.11 9.83
C PHE A 422 11.71 0.24 9.99
N VAL A 423 12.87 0.82 9.71
CA VAL A 423 14.17 0.26 10.10
C VAL A 423 14.83 1.27 11.02
N ALA A 424 14.55 1.15 12.32
CA ALA A 424 14.94 2.14 13.32
C ALA A 424 14.87 1.57 14.75
N PRO A 425 15.67 2.09 15.70
CA PRO A 425 15.55 1.72 17.11
C PRO A 425 14.13 1.92 17.61
N GLN A 426 13.59 0.91 18.29
CA GLN A 426 12.24 0.94 18.85
C GLN A 426 12.32 1.16 20.36
N THR A 427 11.48 2.05 20.88
CA THR A 427 11.23 2.20 22.32
C THR A 427 9.74 2.15 22.60
N VAL A 428 9.36 1.78 23.83
CA VAL A 428 7.96 1.75 24.26
C VAL A 428 7.62 3.13 24.85
N ALA A 429 6.67 3.84 24.23
CA ALA A 429 6.16 5.12 24.73
C ALA A 429 5.06 4.93 25.78
N MET A 430 4.30 3.83 25.68
CA MET A 430 3.30 3.43 26.65
C MET A 430 3.10 1.91 26.57
N SER A 431 2.89 1.25 27.71
CA SER A 431 2.43 -0.13 27.77
C SER A 431 1.60 -0.38 29.03
N ASP A 432 0.55 -1.18 28.92
CA ASP A 432 -0.29 -1.64 30.02
C ASP A 432 -0.82 -3.06 29.72
N GLU A 433 -0.50 -4.01 30.59
CA GLU A 433 -0.95 -5.43 30.49
C GLU A 433 -2.36 -5.63 31.08
N ALA A 434 -3.12 -4.57 31.31
CA ALA A 434 -4.49 -4.61 31.83
C ALA A 434 -4.65 -5.32 33.21
N ASN A 435 -3.56 -5.36 34.00
CA ASN A 435 -3.54 -5.96 35.34
C ASN A 435 -4.31 -5.14 36.39
N ASN A 436 -4.59 -3.86 36.10
CA ASN A 436 -5.43 -2.97 36.89
C ASN A 436 -5.90 -1.79 36.04
N ILE A 437 -6.93 -1.07 36.51
CA ILE A 437 -7.51 0.07 35.76
C ILE A 437 -6.91 1.43 36.13
N THR A 438 -5.91 1.53 37.01
CA THR A 438 -5.52 2.82 37.63
C THR A 438 -4.97 3.85 36.64
N ASN A 439 -4.40 3.40 35.53
CA ASN A 439 -3.93 4.26 34.45
C ASN A 439 -5.03 4.68 33.46
N TRP A 440 -6.26 4.23 33.68
CA TRP A 440 -7.38 4.42 32.78
C TRP A 440 -8.59 5.01 33.51
N THR A 441 -9.32 5.89 32.83
CA THR A 441 -10.60 6.43 33.31
C THR A 441 -11.72 5.76 32.53
N ALA A 442 -12.54 4.99 33.24
CA ALA A 442 -13.75 4.38 32.70
C ALA A 442 -14.94 5.36 32.77
N VAL A 443 -15.69 5.43 31.68
CA VAL A 443 -17.05 5.95 31.62
C VAL A 443 -17.96 4.79 31.25
N GLY A 444 -19.01 4.54 32.02
CA GLY A 444 -19.85 3.34 31.86
C GLY A 444 -19.29 2.13 32.60
N SER A 445 -19.46 0.94 32.04
CA SER A 445 -19.24 -0.36 32.70
C SER A 445 -17.82 -0.93 32.57
N TRP A 446 -16.92 -0.26 31.84
CA TRP A 446 -15.54 -0.72 31.65
C TRP A 446 -14.84 -1.05 32.96
N ASN A 447 -14.28 -2.26 33.07
CA ASN A 447 -13.48 -2.70 34.21
C ASN A 447 -12.50 -3.81 33.82
N ILE A 448 -11.74 -4.30 34.80
CA ILE A 448 -10.92 -5.51 34.64
C ILE A 448 -11.76 -6.77 34.84
N THR A 449 -11.38 -7.86 34.17
CA THR A 449 -11.92 -9.21 34.38
C THR A 449 -10.80 -10.24 34.43
N THR A 450 -10.98 -11.27 35.26
CA THR A 450 -10.06 -12.43 35.35
C THR A 450 -10.60 -13.66 34.61
N THR A 451 -11.74 -13.53 33.91
CA THR A 451 -12.39 -14.65 33.20
C THR A 451 -11.73 -14.96 31.86
N LYS A 452 -11.28 -13.90 31.17
CA LYS A 452 -10.61 -13.96 29.87
C LYS A 452 -9.43 -12.99 29.89
N TYR A 453 -8.26 -13.44 29.45
CA TYR A 453 -7.05 -12.61 29.28
C TYR A 453 -6.05 -13.33 28.38
N VAL A 454 -5.12 -12.58 27.81
CA VAL A 454 -3.91 -13.09 27.15
C VAL A 454 -2.76 -13.12 28.15
N SER A 455 -2.56 -12.02 28.88
CA SER A 455 -1.58 -11.88 29.97
C SER A 455 -2.26 -12.01 31.33
N ALA A 456 -1.74 -12.88 32.20
CA ALA A 456 -2.32 -13.04 33.53
C ALA A 456 -2.06 -11.81 34.43
N PRO A 457 -3.00 -11.47 35.33
CA PRO A 457 -4.21 -12.22 35.67
C PRO A 457 -5.51 -11.66 35.09
N SER A 458 -5.50 -10.57 34.33
CA SER A 458 -6.73 -9.91 33.88
C SER A 458 -6.61 -9.19 32.55
N SER A 459 -7.76 -8.90 31.92
CA SER A 459 -7.88 -8.00 30.77
C SER A 459 -8.92 -6.90 31.07
N PHE A 460 -8.97 -5.87 30.23
CA PHE A 460 -10.07 -4.90 30.23
C PHE A 460 -11.27 -5.44 29.48
N THR A 461 -12.46 -5.08 29.93
CA THR A 461 -13.70 -5.35 29.22
C THR A 461 -14.75 -4.28 29.51
N ASP A 462 -15.62 -3.98 28.55
CA ASP A 462 -16.76 -3.10 28.76
C ASP A 462 -17.87 -3.76 29.61
N SER A 463 -17.82 -5.09 29.75
CA SER A 463 -18.91 -5.96 30.22
C SER A 463 -18.42 -6.97 31.30
N PRO A 464 -17.75 -6.51 32.37
CA PRO A 464 -17.10 -7.39 33.37
C PRO A 464 -18.07 -8.28 34.17
N GLY A 465 -19.37 -8.01 34.09
CA GLY A 465 -20.44 -8.71 34.82
C GLY A 465 -21.28 -9.67 33.96
N GLY A 466 -20.85 -9.99 32.73
CA GLY A 466 -21.67 -10.66 31.70
C GLY A 466 -22.06 -9.66 30.61
N ASN A 467 -23.06 -10.00 29.79
CA ASN A 467 -23.39 -9.23 28.58
C ASN A 467 -23.52 -7.71 28.79
N TYR A 468 -23.12 -6.94 27.77
CA TYR A 468 -23.11 -5.47 27.82
C TYR A 468 -24.52 -4.87 27.98
N VAL A 469 -24.58 -3.62 28.45
CA VAL A 469 -25.84 -2.91 28.69
C VAL A 469 -26.34 -2.26 27.40
N ALA A 470 -27.63 -2.38 27.08
CA ALA A 470 -28.26 -1.68 25.96
C ALA A 470 -28.38 -0.16 26.18
N ASN A 471 -28.42 0.62 25.11
CA ASN A 471 -28.51 2.09 25.06
C ASN A 471 -27.41 2.83 25.81
N VAL A 472 -26.17 2.32 25.80
CA VAL A 472 -25.06 2.97 26.50
C VAL A 472 -24.02 3.51 25.52
N THR A 473 -23.36 4.56 25.97
CA THR A 473 -22.08 5.00 25.43
C THR A 473 -21.07 4.91 26.56
N SER A 474 -20.07 4.05 26.40
CA SER A 474 -19.04 3.80 27.38
C SER A 474 -17.66 4.01 26.76
N SER A 475 -16.66 4.27 27.59
CA SER A 475 -15.29 4.39 27.11
C SER A 475 -14.26 4.12 28.19
N LEU A 476 -13.12 3.58 27.79
CA LEU A 476 -11.93 3.43 28.63
C LEU A 476 -10.80 4.31 28.06
N ARG A 477 -10.52 5.43 28.73
CA ARG A 477 -9.53 6.43 28.29
C ARG A 477 -8.23 6.31 29.07
N TYR A 478 -7.09 6.32 28.39
CA TYR A 478 -5.78 6.37 29.06
C TYR A 478 -5.57 7.76 29.71
N ASN A 479 -5.11 7.78 30.97
CA ASN A 479 -5.08 8.98 31.80
C ASN A 479 -3.99 9.99 31.37
N ASN A 480 -2.86 9.49 30.84
CA ASN A 480 -1.73 10.33 30.47
C ASN A 480 -1.74 10.62 28.96
N GLN A 481 -1.16 11.75 28.55
CA GLN A 481 -0.85 11.97 27.14
C GLN A 481 0.41 11.16 26.76
N ILE A 482 0.41 10.61 25.55
CA ILE A 482 1.52 9.82 25.01
C ILE A 482 2.29 10.74 24.06
N PRO A 483 3.54 11.13 24.39
CA PRO A 483 4.34 11.99 23.53
C PRO A 483 4.91 11.17 22.36
N LEU A 484 4.63 11.60 21.13
CA LEU A 484 5.22 11.06 19.90
C LEU A 484 6.28 12.03 19.35
N THR A 485 7.05 12.66 20.22
CA THR A 485 8.02 13.71 19.86
C THR A 485 9.29 13.12 19.25
N ASN A 486 9.74 13.64 18.10
CA ASN A 486 10.99 13.26 17.42
C ASN A 486 11.03 11.77 17.01
N VAL A 487 9.88 11.20 16.65
CA VAL A 487 9.76 9.80 16.21
C VAL A 487 9.61 9.75 14.68
N LEU A 488 10.19 8.74 14.03
CA LEU A 488 9.96 8.45 12.61
C LEU A 488 8.58 7.88 12.36
N GLY A 489 8.07 7.17 13.36
CA GLY A 489 6.79 6.51 13.30
C GLY A 489 6.41 5.94 14.66
N ALA A 490 5.15 5.58 14.76
CA ALA A 490 4.56 5.04 15.96
C ALA A 490 3.50 4.01 15.59
N VAL A 491 3.41 2.95 16.39
CA VAL A 491 2.44 1.87 16.21
C VAL A 491 1.73 1.65 17.54
N LEU A 492 0.39 1.58 17.48
CA LEU A 492 -0.46 1.15 18.58
C LEU A 492 -0.78 -0.33 18.39
N GLU A 493 -0.52 -1.13 19.42
CA GLU A 493 -0.71 -2.57 19.45
C GLU A 493 -1.57 -2.94 20.65
N PHE A 494 -2.46 -3.94 20.51
CA PHE A 494 -3.21 -4.53 21.62
C PHE A 494 -3.78 -5.89 21.20
N ASP A 495 -4.00 -6.78 22.17
CA ASP A 495 -4.75 -8.00 21.95
C ASP A 495 -6.23 -7.76 22.21
N THR A 496 -7.10 -8.33 21.38
CA THR A 496 -8.54 -8.15 21.55
C THR A 496 -9.36 -9.35 21.07
N GLN A 497 -10.54 -9.52 21.65
CA GLN A 497 -11.62 -10.40 21.18
C GLN A 497 -12.95 -9.70 21.48
N TRP A 498 -14.01 -10.02 20.75
CA TRP A 498 -15.30 -9.38 20.96
C TRP A 498 -16.48 -10.24 20.50
N ASP A 499 -17.64 -9.95 21.05
CA ASP A 499 -18.94 -10.42 20.59
C ASP A 499 -19.92 -9.25 20.71
N ILE A 500 -20.24 -8.64 19.58
CA ILE A 500 -20.95 -7.37 19.46
C ILE A 500 -22.05 -7.56 18.39
N GLU A 501 -23.24 -6.99 18.59
CA GLU A 501 -24.31 -7.06 17.59
C GLU A 501 -23.87 -6.49 16.24
N THR A 502 -23.84 -7.34 15.21
CA THR A 502 -23.47 -6.98 13.83
C THR A 502 -24.34 -5.83 13.29
N ASP A 503 -23.73 -4.86 12.60
CA ASP A 503 -24.38 -3.71 11.95
C ASP A 503 -25.11 -2.71 12.87
N TRP A 504 -25.15 -2.96 14.18
CA TRP A 504 -25.79 -2.06 15.16
C TRP A 504 -24.78 -1.59 16.20
N ASP A 505 -24.43 -2.44 17.15
CA ASP A 505 -23.50 -2.09 18.21
C ASP A 505 -22.08 -2.03 17.68
N TYR A 506 -21.22 -1.23 18.32
CA TYR A 506 -19.86 -1.10 17.84
C TYR A 506 -18.85 -0.62 18.88
N GLY A 507 -17.62 -1.09 18.71
CA GLY A 507 -16.42 -0.61 19.35
C GLY A 507 -15.55 0.23 18.41
N GLN A 508 -14.88 1.26 18.92
CA GLN A 508 -13.84 2.00 18.20
C GLN A 508 -12.64 2.24 19.11
N ILE A 509 -11.43 2.00 18.60
CA ILE A 509 -10.23 2.61 19.16
C ILE A 509 -10.10 4.01 18.56
N GLN A 510 -10.01 5.01 19.43
CA GLN A 510 -9.98 6.42 19.02
C GLN A 510 -8.75 7.13 19.56
N LEU A 511 -8.22 8.05 18.75
CA LEU A 511 -7.08 8.90 19.07
C LEU A 511 -7.48 10.37 19.12
N SER A 512 -6.88 11.13 20.02
CA SER A 512 -7.07 12.58 20.14
C SER A 512 -5.72 13.28 20.16
N THR A 513 -5.59 14.38 19.43
CA THR A 513 -4.41 15.28 19.43
C THR A 513 -4.62 16.56 20.24
N ASN A 514 -5.82 16.74 20.81
CA ASN A 514 -6.22 17.95 21.54
C ASN A 514 -6.80 17.62 22.93
N ASN A 515 -6.15 16.67 23.60
CA ASN A 515 -6.43 16.24 24.97
C ASN A 515 -7.87 15.77 25.25
N GLY A 516 -8.51 15.18 24.25
CA GLY A 516 -9.82 14.54 24.32
C GLY A 516 -10.98 15.44 23.94
N THR A 517 -10.71 16.59 23.33
CA THR A 517 -11.76 17.49 22.80
C THR A 517 -12.39 16.90 21.54
N ASN A 518 -11.57 16.41 20.61
CA ASN A 518 -11.98 15.71 19.40
C ASN A 518 -11.32 14.33 19.36
N TRP A 519 -12.05 13.34 18.85
CA TRP A 519 -11.59 11.96 18.75
C TRP A 519 -11.71 11.48 17.31
N ILE A 520 -10.64 10.83 16.84
CA ILE A 520 -10.51 10.30 15.48
C ILE A 520 -10.50 8.78 15.60
N PRO A 521 -11.45 8.06 14.96
CA PRO A 521 -11.43 6.61 14.95
C PRO A 521 -10.25 6.11 14.11
N LEU A 522 -9.58 5.06 14.58
CA LEU A 522 -8.40 4.49 13.93
C LEU A 522 -8.78 3.25 13.12
N THR A 523 -8.27 3.16 11.89
CA THR A 523 -8.40 1.96 11.05
C THR A 523 -7.37 0.92 11.45
N GLY A 524 -7.83 -0.26 11.85
CA GLY A 524 -6.99 -1.43 12.17
C GLY A 524 -7.11 -2.52 11.12
N GLN A 525 -6.41 -3.64 11.35
CA GLN A 525 -6.49 -4.82 10.48
C GLN A 525 -7.85 -5.53 10.60
N PHE A 526 -8.51 -5.41 11.74
CA PHE A 526 -9.78 -6.08 12.02
C PHE A 526 -10.97 -5.13 12.12
N THR A 527 -10.82 -3.88 11.67
CA THR A 527 -11.93 -2.91 11.63
C THR A 527 -12.71 -3.01 10.31
N ASN A 528 -14.03 -2.90 10.40
CA ASN A 528 -14.94 -2.75 9.26
C ASN A 528 -15.39 -1.29 9.11
N PRO A 529 -15.73 -0.82 7.89
CA PRO A 529 -16.41 0.45 7.72
C PRO A 529 -17.83 0.34 8.27
N GLY A 530 -18.23 1.25 9.16
CA GLY A 530 -19.56 1.26 9.72
C GLY A 530 -20.65 1.43 8.67
N THR A 531 -21.79 0.77 8.86
CA THR A 531 -22.92 0.77 7.92
C THR A 531 -24.26 1.05 8.61
N GLY A 532 -25.34 1.12 7.84
CA GLY A 532 -26.68 1.30 8.39
C GLY A 532 -26.93 2.69 9.01
N SER A 533 -27.93 2.75 9.89
CA SER A 533 -28.45 4.02 10.45
C SER A 533 -27.90 4.37 11.84
N PHE A 534 -27.28 3.41 12.53
CA PHE A 534 -26.80 3.59 13.91
C PHE A 534 -25.29 3.74 14.01
N GLN A 535 -24.55 2.89 13.29
CA GLN A 535 -23.10 2.99 13.21
C GLN A 535 -22.68 4.23 12.38
N PRO A 536 -21.50 4.82 12.67
CA PRO A 536 -20.99 5.93 11.89
C PRO A 536 -20.57 5.45 10.49
N THR A 537 -21.34 5.85 9.47
CA THR A 537 -21.15 5.40 8.09
C THR A 537 -19.73 5.65 7.58
N GLY A 538 -19.03 4.57 7.19
CA GLY A 538 -17.69 4.60 6.62
C GLY A 538 -16.55 4.79 7.62
N GLU A 539 -16.83 5.02 8.91
CA GLU A 539 -15.78 5.07 9.93
C GLU A 539 -15.34 3.66 10.34
N PRO A 540 -14.05 3.45 10.70
CA PRO A 540 -13.57 2.14 11.14
C PRO A 540 -14.13 1.79 12.51
N LEU A 541 -14.64 0.56 12.66
CA LEU A 541 -15.19 0.04 13.91
C LEU A 541 -15.04 -1.49 14.02
N TYR A 542 -15.28 -2.01 15.23
CA TYR A 542 -15.40 -3.44 15.54
C TYR A 542 -16.85 -3.77 15.83
N ASP A 543 -17.40 -4.76 15.14
CA ASP A 543 -18.72 -5.35 15.34
C ASP A 543 -18.69 -6.85 15.01
N ALA A 544 -19.83 -7.52 15.08
CA ALA A 544 -19.95 -8.98 14.94
C ALA A 544 -19.13 -9.75 15.99
N THR A 545 -18.76 -11.00 15.68
CA THR A 545 -18.10 -11.90 16.63
C THR A 545 -16.68 -12.25 16.19
N GLN A 546 -15.72 -12.01 17.08
CA GLN A 546 -14.34 -12.51 17.02
C GLN A 546 -14.06 -13.35 18.28
N SER A 547 -14.32 -14.65 18.19
CA SER A 547 -14.33 -15.57 19.34
C SER A 547 -12.95 -15.99 19.86
N THR A 548 -11.89 -15.72 19.11
CA THR A 548 -10.50 -15.94 19.51
C THR A 548 -9.75 -14.63 19.61
N TRP A 549 -8.82 -14.52 20.56
CA TRP A 549 -7.91 -13.38 20.65
C TRP A 549 -7.14 -13.16 19.35
N VAL A 550 -7.17 -11.92 18.87
CA VAL A 550 -6.37 -11.43 17.74
C VAL A 550 -5.47 -10.29 18.21
N HIS A 551 -4.34 -10.13 17.53
CA HIS A 551 -3.38 -9.06 17.82
C HIS A 551 -3.56 -7.92 16.82
N GLU A 552 -4.10 -6.81 17.28
CA GLU A 552 -4.31 -5.61 16.48
C GLU A 552 -3.03 -4.76 16.39
N SER A 553 -2.77 -4.19 15.22
CA SER A 553 -1.59 -3.35 14.98
C SER A 553 -1.92 -2.19 14.04
N ILE A 554 -1.85 -0.97 14.57
CA ILE A 554 -2.30 0.26 13.92
C ILE A 554 -1.13 1.22 13.75
N ASP A 555 -0.83 1.60 12.51
CA ASP A 555 0.13 2.67 12.21
C ASP A 555 -0.45 4.04 12.57
N ILE A 556 0.11 4.68 13.60
CA ILE A 556 -0.27 6.02 14.08
C ILE A 556 0.82 7.05 13.77
N SER A 557 1.70 6.77 12.82
CA SER A 557 2.82 7.65 12.43
C SER A 557 2.38 8.97 11.80
N ALA A 558 1.14 9.05 11.32
CA ALA A 558 0.53 10.32 10.89
C ALA A 558 0.46 11.37 12.03
N TYR A 559 0.57 10.93 13.29
CA TYR A 559 0.56 11.76 14.48
C TYR A 559 1.96 11.96 15.10
N ALA A 560 3.03 11.65 14.35
CA ALA A 560 4.38 11.99 14.77
C ALA A 560 4.50 13.50 15.09
N ASP A 561 5.36 13.82 16.05
CA ASP A 561 5.59 15.16 16.61
C ASP A 561 4.39 15.79 17.32
N GLN A 562 3.42 14.97 17.74
CA GLN A 562 2.25 15.39 18.51
C GLN A 562 2.18 14.71 19.88
N GLN A 563 1.38 15.27 20.78
CA GLN A 563 0.95 14.57 21.99
C GLN A 563 -0.44 13.98 21.76
N ILE A 564 -0.56 12.67 21.93
CA ILE A 564 -1.81 11.97 21.67
C ILE A 564 -2.46 11.49 22.97
N SER A 565 -3.76 11.25 22.91
CA SER A 565 -4.52 10.48 23.89
C SER A 565 -5.26 9.38 23.16
N ILE A 566 -5.44 8.23 23.80
CA ILE A 566 -6.20 7.12 23.23
C ILE A 566 -7.37 6.73 24.14
N ARG A 567 -8.44 6.19 23.54
CA ARG A 567 -9.53 5.55 24.27
C ARG A 567 -10.14 4.41 23.47
N PHE A 568 -10.60 3.39 24.18
CA PHE A 568 -11.58 2.44 23.66
C PHE A 568 -12.97 3.04 23.88
N TYR A 569 -13.76 3.12 22.82
CA TYR A 569 -15.09 3.71 22.79
C TYR A 569 -16.08 2.62 22.40
N PHE A 570 -17.18 2.49 23.11
CA PHE A 570 -18.18 1.46 22.86
C PHE A 570 -19.59 2.05 22.92
N ARG A 571 -20.44 1.69 21.97
CA ARG A 571 -21.80 2.22 21.86
C ARG A 571 -22.78 1.13 21.48
N THR A 572 -23.89 1.10 22.21
CA THR A 572 -24.94 0.09 22.04
C THR A 572 -26.32 0.71 21.79
N ASP A 573 -27.14 0.00 21.03
CA ASP A 573 -28.50 0.33 20.65
C ASP A 573 -29.52 -0.22 21.68
N GLY A 574 -30.81 -0.19 21.37
CA GLY A 574 -31.86 -0.63 22.28
C GLY A 574 -32.15 -2.13 22.33
N SER A 575 -31.47 -2.92 21.50
CA SER A 575 -31.75 -4.33 21.27
C SER A 575 -30.55 -5.18 21.69
N MET A 576 -30.11 -6.17 20.92
CA MET A 576 -29.48 -7.39 21.42
C MET A 576 -28.22 -7.14 22.26
N GLN A 577 -28.05 -7.92 23.34
CA GLN A 577 -26.91 -7.77 24.25
C GLN A 577 -26.04 -9.01 24.20
N GLN A 578 -24.79 -8.85 23.79
CA GLN A 578 -23.79 -9.92 23.69
C GLN A 578 -22.68 -9.76 24.73
N ASP A 579 -21.68 -10.63 24.70
CA ASP A 579 -20.62 -10.69 25.70
C ASP A 579 -19.72 -9.45 25.71
N GLY A 580 -19.64 -8.68 24.62
CA GLY A 580 -18.94 -7.39 24.56
C GLY A 580 -17.49 -7.48 24.13
N TRP A 581 -16.71 -6.46 24.49
CA TRP A 581 -15.38 -6.21 23.97
C TRP A 581 -14.32 -6.40 25.07
N TYR A 582 -13.28 -7.16 24.75
CA TYR A 582 -12.15 -7.44 25.62
C TYR A 582 -10.85 -6.92 25.00
N VAL A 583 -9.98 -6.34 25.83
CA VAL A 583 -8.72 -5.72 25.43
C VAL A 583 -7.62 -6.06 26.43
N ASP A 584 -6.46 -6.46 25.93
CA ASP A 584 -5.28 -6.80 26.72
C ASP A 584 -3.99 -6.30 26.04
N ASN A 585 -2.87 -6.27 26.76
CA ASN A 585 -1.53 -5.91 26.25
C ASN A 585 -1.47 -4.62 25.40
N VAL A 586 -2.09 -3.54 25.88
CA VAL A 586 -2.09 -2.26 25.15
C VAL A 586 -0.70 -1.65 25.16
N LYS A 587 -0.16 -1.31 24.00
CA LYS A 587 1.21 -0.81 23.85
C LYS A 587 1.32 0.20 22.71
N VAL A 588 2.03 1.29 22.95
CA VAL A 588 2.47 2.20 21.88
C VAL A 588 3.98 2.10 21.76
N SER A 589 4.41 1.59 20.62
CA SER A 589 5.80 1.52 20.19
C SER A 589 6.15 2.75 19.35
N VAL A 590 7.30 3.36 19.58
CA VAL A 590 7.83 4.44 18.75
C VAL A 590 9.14 4.03 18.11
N TYR A 591 9.30 4.38 16.84
CA TYR A 591 10.51 4.18 16.06
C TYR A 591 11.28 5.49 16.05
N ASN A 592 12.39 5.53 16.76
CA ASN A 592 13.12 6.78 16.96
C ASN A 592 13.89 7.16 15.71
N GLY A 593 13.78 8.44 15.34
CA GLY A 593 14.69 9.05 14.39
C GLY A 593 16.11 8.90 14.89
N VAL A 594 16.95 8.21 14.12
CA VAL A 594 18.38 8.52 14.19
C VAL A 594 18.51 9.92 13.62
N ILE A 595 18.68 10.93 14.49
CA ILE A 595 19.05 12.26 14.03
C ILE A 595 20.54 12.14 13.72
N PRO A 596 20.99 12.09 12.46
CA PRO A 596 22.42 12.10 12.18
C PRO A 596 23.07 13.30 12.89
N VAL A 597 24.35 13.17 13.26
CA VAL A 597 25.10 14.33 13.75
C VAL A 597 25.11 15.37 12.64
N GLU A 598 24.39 16.48 12.83
CA GLU A 598 24.34 17.56 11.86
C GLU A 598 25.47 18.56 12.17
N LEU A 599 26.56 18.47 11.42
CA LEU A 599 27.68 19.42 11.53
C LEU A 599 27.28 20.77 10.93
N VAL A 600 27.01 21.76 11.78
CA VAL A 600 26.57 23.10 11.37
C VAL A 600 27.72 23.91 10.77
N SER A 601 28.92 23.76 11.33
CA SER A 601 30.11 24.46 10.83
C SER A 601 31.38 23.73 11.21
N PHE A 602 32.40 23.85 10.37
CA PHE A 602 33.78 23.51 10.69
C PHE A 602 34.70 24.56 10.07
N SER A 603 35.49 25.22 10.92
CA SER A 603 36.30 26.38 10.55
C SER A 603 37.67 26.33 11.22
N SER A 604 38.61 27.08 10.66
CA SER A 604 39.98 27.20 11.15
C SER A 604 40.38 28.65 11.38
N SER A 605 41.36 28.87 12.24
CA SER A 605 41.99 30.16 12.50
C SER A 605 43.46 29.96 12.86
N VAL A 606 44.32 30.89 12.45
CA VAL A 606 45.74 30.92 12.85
C VAL A 606 45.90 31.98 13.93
N ILE A 607 46.22 31.56 15.17
CA ILE A 607 46.38 32.44 16.32
C ILE A 607 47.63 32.01 17.09
N ASN A 608 48.50 32.96 17.44
CA ASN A 608 49.68 32.74 18.29
C ASN A 608 50.57 31.56 17.84
N ASN A 609 50.89 31.46 16.55
CA ASN A 609 51.68 30.35 15.96
C ASN A 609 51.04 28.94 16.11
N THR A 610 49.72 28.87 16.30
CA THR A 610 48.97 27.61 16.33
C THR A 610 47.78 27.68 15.37
N VAL A 611 47.23 26.51 15.00
CA VAL A 611 46.00 26.41 14.21
C VAL A 611 44.87 25.97 15.12
N GLY A 612 43.92 26.88 15.37
CA GLY A 612 42.69 26.59 16.10
C GLY A 612 41.59 26.15 15.14
N LEU A 613 41.02 24.98 15.38
CA LEU A 613 39.87 24.42 14.68
C LEU A 613 38.65 24.50 15.56
N ASN A 614 37.52 24.97 15.03
CA ASN A 614 36.27 25.09 15.76
C ASN A 614 35.12 24.50 14.93
N TRP A 615 34.24 23.75 15.59
CA TRP A 615 33.02 23.23 14.96
C TRP A 615 31.83 23.25 15.90
N ILE A 616 30.66 23.21 15.30
CA ILE A 616 29.36 23.19 15.99
C ILE A 616 28.55 22.02 15.45
N THR A 617 27.95 21.26 16.34
CA THR A 617 26.91 20.25 16.02
C THR A 617 25.55 20.81 16.40
N ALA A 618 24.55 20.63 15.53
CA ALA A 618 23.16 20.93 15.85
C ALA A 618 22.54 19.82 16.71
N THR A 619 22.91 18.59 16.39
CA THR A 619 22.51 17.36 17.07
C THR A 619 23.66 16.36 17.03
N GLU A 620 23.63 15.39 17.95
CA GLU A 620 24.52 14.25 18.01
C GLU A 620 23.75 12.97 18.26
N LEU A 621 24.18 11.88 17.63
CA LEU A 621 23.61 10.56 17.86
C LEU A 621 24.74 9.56 17.98
N ASN A 622 24.74 8.82 19.09
CA ASN A 622 25.70 7.75 19.36
C ASN A 622 27.17 8.21 19.22
N ASN A 623 27.43 9.52 19.28
CA ASN A 623 28.71 10.10 18.91
C ASN A 623 29.73 9.85 20.01
N SER A 624 30.69 8.97 19.74
CA SER A 624 31.85 8.74 20.61
C SER A 624 32.79 9.94 20.58
N GLY A 625 32.90 10.60 19.43
CA GLY A 625 33.63 11.86 19.27
C GLY A 625 34.23 12.05 17.89
N PHE A 626 35.12 13.04 17.80
CA PHE A 626 35.70 13.51 16.55
C PHE A 626 37.19 13.24 16.51
N GLU A 627 37.62 12.42 15.57
CA GLU A 627 39.03 12.30 15.20
C GLU A 627 39.41 13.46 14.29
N VAL A 628 40.28 14.33 14.77
CA VAL A 628 40.81 15.46 14.00
C VAL A 628 41.93 14.92 13.13
N GLN A 629 41.77 15.06 11.81
CA GLN A 629 42.74 14.60 10.82
C GLN A 629 43.38 15.78 10.09
N LYS A 630 44.68 15.65 9.80
CA LYS A 630 45.49 16.60 9.05
C LYS A 630 46.11 15.93 7.83
N SER A 631 46.17 16.65 6.72
CA SER A 631 46.89 16.26 5.51
C SER A 631 47.72 17.42 4.97
N LEU A 632 48.85 17.13 4.35
CA LEU A 632 49.69 18.12 3.65
C LEU A 632 49.48 18.10 2.14
N ASP A 633 48.81 17.07 1.61
CA ASP A 633 48.62 16.83 0.17
C ASP A 633 47.15 16.57 -0.20
N ASN A 634 46.24 16.72 0.77
CA ASN A 634 44.81 16.47 0.64
C ASN A 634 44.44 15.01 0.27
N SER A 635 45.33 14.05 0.50
CA SER A 635 45.12 12.63 0.16
C SER A 635 45.54 11.69 1.29
N ASN A 636 46.69 11.95 1.93
CA ASN A 636 47.22 11.19 3.05
C ASN A 636 46.82 11.89 4.36
N TRP A 637 45.93 11.27 5.12
CA TRP A 637 45.34 11.82 6.33
C TRP A 637 45.93 11.18 7.58
N ASN A 638 46.45 12.00 8.48
CA ASN A 638 47.00 11.57 9.77
C ASN A 638 46.14 12.09 10.92
N LYS A 639 45.90 11.26 11.92
CA LYS A 639 45.26 11.68 13.17
C LYS A 639 46.17 12.64 13.92
N VAL A 640 45.66 13.83 14.26
CA VAL A 640 46.35 14.81 15.10
C VAL A 640 45.71 14.97 16.48
N GLY A 641 44.47 14.50 16.66
CA GLY A 641 43.80 14.52 17.95
C GLY A 641 42.46 13.79 17.95
N PHE A 642 41.85 13.69 19.13
CA PHE A 642 40.49 13.21 19.31
C PHE A 642 39.79 14.09 20.35
N VAL A 643 38.55 14.48 20.07
CA VAL A 643 37.70 15.24 21.00
C VAL A 643 36.45 14.43 21.26
N THR A 644 36.22 14.05 22.52
CA THR A 644 35.08 13.24 22.94
C THR A 644 33.77 13.96 22.65
N GLY A 645 32.80 13.25 22.07
CA GLY A 645 31.45 13.74 21.80
C GLY A 645 30.55 13.67 23.04
N HIS A 646 29.31 14.12 22.90
CA HIS A 646 28.30 14.06 23.95
C HIS A 646 27.37 12.84 23.84
N GLY A 647 27.72 11.85 23.00
CA GLY A 647 26.90 10.67 22.75
C GLY A 647 25.67 11.02 21.92
N THR A 648 24.48 10.91 22.51
CA THR A 648 23.23 11.31 21.85
C THR A 648 22.72 12.58 22.50
N SER A 649 22.64 13.66 21.73
CA SER A 649 22.19 14.98 22.20
C SER A 649 21.42 15.71 21.11
N SER A 650 20.32 16.36 21.47
CA SER A 650 19.60 17.30 20.59
C SER A 650 19.95 18.77 20.91
N GLU A 651 20.92 19.00 21.79
CA GLU A 651 21.41 20.34 22.11
C GLU A 651 22.58 20.72 21.20
N VAL A 652 22.69 22.02 20.90
CA VAL A 652 23.81 22.55 20.12
C VAL A 652 25.08 22.50 20.95
N HIS A 653 26.11 21.78 20.46
CA HIS A 653 27.41 21.72 21.12
C HIS A 653 28.48 22.42 20.29
N SER A 654 29.38 23.11 20.98
CA SER A 654 30.54 23.79 20.39
C SER A 654 31.82 23.09 20.82
N TYR A 655 32.70 22.86 19.85
CA TYR A 655 33.95 22.15 20.05
C TYR A 655 35.13 22.96 19.52
N SER A 656 36.30 22.70 20.09
CA SER A 656 37.55 23.29 19.63
C SER A 656 38.71 22.32 19.75
N PHE A 657 39.65 22.40 18.81
CA PHE A 657 40.91 21.68 18.85
C PHE A 657 42.06 22.59 18.42
N VAL A 658 43.23 22.47 19.06
CA VAL A 658 44.41 23.27 18.73
C VAL A 658 45.52 22.35 18.20
N ASP A 659 45.93 22.57 16.95
CA ASP A 659 47.19 22.04 16.44
C ASP A 659 48.32 22.99 16.85
N ALA A 660 49.08 22.57 17.86
CA ALA A 660 50.20 23.32 18.42
C ALA A 660 51.48 23.24 17.58
N ASN A 661 51.54 22.35 16.58
CA ASN A 661 52.70 22.17 15.71
C ASN A 661 52.30 22.26 14.23
N PRO A 662 51.74 23.41 13.80
CA PRO A 662 51.38 23.60 12.40
C PRO A 662 52.64 23.63 11.51
N VAL A 663 52.50 23.10 10.29
CA VAL A 663 53.60 23.01 9.33
C VAL A 663 53.52 24.24 8.43
N THR A 664 54.66 24.92 8.21
CA THR A 664 54.74 26.05 7.28
C THR A 664 54.32 25.63 5.88
N GLY A 665 53.41 26.39 5.27
CA GLY A 665 52.77 26.06 4.00
C GLY A 665 51.28 25.77 4.16
N ILE A 666 50.72 25.00 3.23
CA ILE A 666 49.30 24.62 3.23
C ILE A 666 49.12 23.32 4.02
N SER A 667 48.15 23.30 4.91
CA SER A 667 47.65 22.10 5.58
C SER A 667 46.13 22.00 5.41
N TYR A 668 45.61 20.79 5.26
CA TYR A 668 44.19 20.51 5.18
C TYR A 668 43.73 19.79 6.45
N TYR A 669 42.57 20.17 6.97
CA TYR A 669 41.98 19.54 8.14
C TYR A 669 40.59 19.02 7.81
N ARG A 670 40.21 17.89 8.42
CA ARG A 670 38.85 17.37 8.43
C ARG A 670 38.58 16.67 9.75
N LEU A 671 37.30 16.53 10.07
CA LEU A 671 36.84 15.71 11.18
C LEU A 671 36.41 14.35 10.63
N LYS A 672 36.77 13.29 11.33
CA LYS A 672 36.15 11.98 11.22
C LYS A 672 35.32 11.77 12.49
N GLN A 673 34.02 11.96 12.40
CA GLN A 673 33.09 11.62 13.47
C GLN A 673 33.06 10.10 13.62
N ILE A 674 33.04 9.61 14.86
CA ILE A 674 33.01 8.18 15.17
C ILE A 674 31.88 7.93 16.18
N ASP A 675 31.03 6.97 15.89
CA ASP A 675 29.95 6.54 16.77
C ASP A 675 30.41 5.42 17.72
N PHE A 676 29.68 5.15 18.81
CA PHE A 676 30.04 4.10 19.77
C PHE A 676 30.02 2.69 19.17
N ASP A 677 29.30 2.48 18.06
CA ASP A 677 29.30 1.24 17.28
C ASP A 677 30.47 1.13 16.29
N GLY A 678 31.29 2.17 16.18
CA GLY A 678 32.47 2.23 15.32
C GLY A 678 32.21 2.74 13.89
N THR A 679 30.96 3.08 13.54
CA THR A 679 30.67 3.76 12.26
C THR A 679 31.24 5.18 12.24
N SER A 680 31.46 5.75 11.06
CA SER A 680 32.10 7.06 10.94
C SER A 680 31.75 7.83 9.68
N GLU A 681 31.67 9.16 9.81
CA GLU A 681 31.43 10.12 8.73
C GLU A 681 32.51 11.23 8.72
N TYR A 682 32.73 11.86 7.56
CA TYR A 682 33.73 12.92 7.39
C TYR A 682 33.09 14.29 7.18
N SER A 683 33.64 15.31 7.82
CA SER A 683 33.28 16.71 7.54
C SER A 683 33.76 17.18 6.17
N ASN A 684 33.35 18.39 5.78
CA ASN A 684 34.07 19.17 4.78
C ASN A 684 35.54 19.38 5.17
N ILE A 685 36.39 19.60 4.18
CA ILE A 685 37.81 19.88 4.37
C ILE A 685 38.02 21.38 4.52
N VAL A 686 38.84 21.79 5.49
CA VAL A 686 39.25 23.17 5.70
C VAL A 686 40.73 23.30 5.37
N GLU A 687 41.05 24.21 4.45
CA GLU A 687 42.43 24.55 4.08
C GLU A 687 42.97 25.65 5.02
N VAL A 688 44.22 25.51 5.45
CA VAL A 688 44.92 26.45 6.32
C VAL A 688 46.29 26.75 5.74
N VAL A 689 46.59 28.02 5.53
CA VAL A 689 47.93 28.49 5.15
C VAL A 689 48.64 29.02 6.39
N TYR A 690 49.67 28.32 6.84
CA TYR A 690 50.44 28.68 8.02
C TYR A 690 51.84 29.19 7.64
N GLY A 691 52.28 30.29 8.24
CA GLY A 691 53.61 30.87 8.00
C GLY A 691 53.77 31.64 6.67
N ALA A 692 52.67 32.02 6.01
CA ALA A 692 52.73 32.88 4.82
C ALA A 692 53.21 34.28 5.20
N VAL A 693 54.25 34.75 4.52
CA VAL A 693 54.65 36.16 4.59
C VAL A 693 53.76 36.94 3.62
N ALA A 694 53.09 37.99 4.11
CA ALA A 694 52.07 38.71 3.35
C ALA A 694 52.63 39.40 2.09
N GLU A 695 53.92 39.78 2.10
CA GLU A 695 54.56 40.59 1.06
C GLU A 695 56.01 40.17 0.80
N PHE A 696 56.49 40.45 -0.43
CA PHE A 696 57.91 40.43 -0.73
C PHE A 696 58.57 41.65 -0.08
N ALA A 697 59.69 41.45 0.62
CA ALA A 697 60.42 42.56 1.25
C ALA A 697 61.93 42.30 1.25
N LEU A 698 62.71 43.34 1.02
CA LEU A 698 64.13 43.40 1.34
C LEU A 698 64.31 44.32 2.54
N GLU A 699 64.88 43.81 3.63
CA GLU A 699 65.13 44.59 4.83
C GLU A 699 66.44 45.35 4.78
N GLN A 700 66.56 46.37 5.63
CA GLN A 700 67.82 47.06 5.82
C GLN A 700 68.85 46.11 6.47
N ASN A 701 70.03 45.98 5.85
CA ASN A 701 71.14 45.21 6.40
C ASN A 701 71.50 45.68 7.82
N TYR A 702 71.85 44.75 8.71
CA TYR A 702 72.21 45.05 10.08
C TYR A 702 73.50 44.31 10.51
N PRO A 703 74.50 45.01 11.08
CA PRO A 703 74.54 46.46 11.30
C PRO A 703 74.66 47.26 9.98
N ASN A 704 74.34 48.56 10.00
CA ASN A 704 74.61 49.52 8.93
C ASN A 704 74.82 50.94 9.53
N PRO A 705 76.04 51.53 9.48
CA PRO A 705 77.25 51.02 8.85
C PRO A 705 77.78 49.70 9.45
N PHE A 706 78.50 48.91 8.66
CA PHE A 706 79.05 47.60 9.06
C PHE A 706 80.57 47.49 8.85
N ASN A 707 81.21 46.55 9.55
CA ASN A 707 82.65 46.27 9.44
C ASN A 707 83.01 44.85 9.94
N PRO A 708 83.61 43.97 9.12
CA PRO A 708 83.46 43.89 7.66
C PRO A 708 82.22 43.10 7.26
N THR A 709 81.46 42.52 8.20
CA THR A 709 80.31 41.66 7.92
C THR A 709 78.96 42.30 8.28
N THR A 710 77.92 41.97 7.53
CA THR A 710 76.54 42.39 7.81
C THR A 710 75.56 41.28 7.45
N LYS A 711 74.35 41.34 8.02
CA LYS A 711 73.26 40.41 7.72
C LYS A 711 72.15 41.12 6.95
N ILE A 712 71.64 40.48 5.91
CA ILE A 712 70.53 40.97 5.08
C ILE A 712 69.35 40.00 5.24
N ASN A 713 68.22 40.50 5.72
CA ASN A 713 66.98 39.73 5.81
C ASN A 713 66.07 40.07 4.62
N TYR A 714 65.30 39.10 4.14
CA TYR A 714 64.32 39.31 3.07
C TYR A 714 63.17 38.30 3.16
N SER A 715 62.01 38.65 2.63
CA SER A 715 60.83 37.79 2.54
C SER A 715 60.41 37.52 1.11
N ILE A 716 59.96 36.29 0.87
CA ILE A 716 59.45 35.80 -0.42
C ILE A 716 57.98 35.45 -0.22
N LYS A 717 57.09 36.07 -1.00
CA LYS A 717 55.63 35.85 -0.92
C LYS A 717 55.18 34.62 -1.70
N GLU A 718 55.79 34.37 -2.85
CA GLU A 718 55.40 33.30 -3.80
C GLU A 718 56.66 32.57 -4.29
N LYS A 719 56.54 31.28 -4.63
CA LYS A 719 57.67 30.46 -5.07
C LYS A 719 58.29 31.01 -6.37
N GLY A 720 59.62 31.10 -6.44
CA GLY A 720 60.34 31.41 -7.67
C GLY A 720 61.85 31.57 -7.49
N ASN A 721 62.58 31.83 -8.59
CA ASN A 721 64.02 32.12 -8.54
C ASN A 721 64.29 33.48 -7.88
N VAL A 722 65.15 33.50 -6.88
CA VAL A 722 65.54 34.70 -6.12
C VAL A 722 67.00 35.01 -6.37
N GLU A 723 67.26 36.23 -6.85
CA GLU A 723 68.60 36.78 -7.02
C GLU A 723 68.83 37.92 -6.04
N LEU A 724 69.87 37.85 -5.21
CA LEU A 724 70.31 38.95 -4.33
C LEU A 724 71.78 39.27 -4.62
N LYS A 725 72.02 40.47 -5.14
CA LYS A 725 73.35 40.90 -5.64
C LYS A 725 73.79 42.21 -5.01
N ILE A 726 75.10 42.39 -4.88
CA ILE A 726 75.77 43.59 -4.38
C ILE A 726 76.38 44.37 -5.54
N PHE A 727 76.25 45.69 -5.53
CA PHE A 727 76.77 46.61 -6.54
C PHE A 727 77.55 47.76 -5.92
N ASP A 728 78.52 48.31 -6.65
CA ASP A 728 79.13 49.60 -6.34
C ASP A 728 78.24 50.78 -6.79
N LEU A 729 78.66 52.02 -6.50
CA LEU A 729 77.93 53.22 -6.92
C LEU A 729 77.91 53.47 -8.44
N LEU A 730 78.78 52.80 -9.20
CA LEU A 730 78.79 52.86 -10.66
C LEU A 730 77.86 51.79 -11.29
N GLY A 731 77.27 50.93 -10.46
CA GLY A 731 76.39 49.84 -10.89
C GLY A 731 77.14 48.57 -11.30
N SER A 732 78.45 48.46 -11.04
CA SER A 732 79.20 47.23 -11.28
C SER A 732 78.81 46.18 -10.25
N GLU A 733 78.52 44.95 -10.70
CA GLU A 733 78.23 43.81 -9.81
C GLU A 733 79.51 43.40 -9.05
N ILE A 734 79.43 43.42 -7.73
CA ILE A 734 80.54 43.08 -6.82
C ILE A 734 80.43 41.65 -6.32
N ALA A 735 79.21 41.17 -6.03
CA ALA A 735 78.97 39.82 -5.56
C ALA A 735 77.51 39.39 -5.82
N SER A 736 77.30 38.09 -6.04
CA SER A 736 75.97 37.47 -6.02
C SER A 736 75.85 36.62 -4.76
N LEU A 737 74.96 36.99 -3.85
CA LEU A 737 74.78 36.34 -2.54
C LEU A 737 73.77 35.21 -2.59
N VAL A 738 72.74 35.33 -3.44
CA VAL A 738 71.70 34.33 -3.65
C VAL A 738 71.37 34.30 -5.13
N ASN A 739 71.25 33.10 -5.71
CA ASN A 739 70.72 32.87 -7.05
C ASN A 739 70.17 31.44 -7.14
N GLU A 740 69.01 31.22 -6.52
CA GLU A 740 68.36 29.91 -6.44
C GLU A 740 66.84 30.03 -6.27
N GLU A 741 66.11 28.93 -6.51
CA GLU A 741 64.68 28.86 -6.22
C GLU A 741 64.40 28.89 -4.71
N LYS A 742 63.46 29.75 -4.28
CA LYS A 742 62.95 29.83 -2.91
C LYS A 742 61.44 29.64 -2.86
N THR A 743 60.95 29.01 -1.80
CA THR A 743 59.52 28.94 -1.46
C THR A 743 59.07 30.19 -0.70
N PRO A 744 57.77 30.41 -0.46
CA PRO A 744 57.33 31.48 0.42
C PRO A 744 57.94 31.36 1.83
N GLY A 745 58.45 32.45 2.39
CA GLY A 745 59.12 32.45 3.69
C GLY A 745 60.03 33.66 3.93
N ASN A 746 60.59 33.73 5.14
CA ASN A 746 61.62 34.70 5.54
C ASN A 746 63.00 34.05 5.47
N TYR A 747 63.98 34.79 4.96
CA TYR A 747 65.35 34.32 4.74
C TYR A 747 66.36 35.35 5.23
N GLU A 748 67.56 34.88 5.56
CA GLU A 748 68.71 35.71 5.89
C GLU A 748 69.96 35.26 5.12
N VAL A 749 70.82 36.22 4.77
CA VAL A 749 72.14 35.95 4.19
C VAL A 749 73.19 36.86 4.79
N PHE A 750 74.40 36.35 4.97
CA PHE A 750 75.55 37.11 5.45
C PHE A 750 76.39 37.63 4.28
N PHE A 751 76.85 38.86 4.40
CA PHE A 751 77.79 39.47 3.46
C PHE A 751 79.09 39.84 4.17
N ASP A 752 80.21 39.34 3.67
CA ASP A 752 81.56 39.69 4.13
C ASP A 752 82.24 40.60 3.10
N ALA A 753 82.50 41.84 3.50
CA ALA A 753 83.12 42.87 2.68
C ALA A 753 84.60 43.10 3.04
N SER A 754 85.28 42.13 3.65
CA SER A 754 86.68 42.24 4.08
C SER A 754 87.64 42.66 2.95
N ASN A 755 87.31 42.35 1.70
CA ASN A 755 88.12 42.68 0.52
C ASN A 755 87.71 43.98 -0.20
N LEU A 756 86.73 44.72 0.33
CA LEU A 756 86.20 45.94 -0.29
C LEU A 756 86.66 47.21 0.44
N SER A 757 86.74 48.35 -0.24
CA SER A 757 87.08 49.63 0.38
C SER A 757 85.89 50.23 1.16
N SER A 758 86.16 51.00 2.22
CA SER A 758 85.11 51.77 2.91
C SER A 758 84.34 52.62 1.91
N GLY A 759 83.01 52.60 2.00
CA GLY A 759 82.18 53.24 0.99
C GLY A 759 80.73 52.81 1.05
N VAL A 760 79.96 53.35 0.11
CA VAL A 760 78.55 53.01 -0.07
C VAL A 760 78.42 51.92 -1.12
N TYR A 761 77.64 50.90 -0.80
CA TYR A 761 77.28 49.82 -1.72
C TYR A 761 75.76 49.72 -1.80
N LEU A 762 75.27 49.17 -2.91
CA LEU A 762 73.86 48.85 -3.11
C LEU A 762 73.67 47.33 -3.10
N TYR A 763 72.53 46.86 -2.63
CA TYR A 763 72.11 45.48 -2.77
C TYR A 763 70.70 45.41 -3.30
N THR A 764 70.50 44.56 -4.29
CA THR A 764 69.23 44.44 -5.02
C THR A 764 68.78 43.00 -4.96
N ILE A 765 67.53 42.80 -4.52
CA ILE A 765 66.83 41.53 -4.65
C ILE A 765 65.92 41.56 -5.87
N LYS A 766 65.83 40.43 -6.58
CA LYS A 766 64.88 40.17 -7.65
C LYS A 766 64.22 38.82 -7.43
N ALA A 767 62.89 38.79 -7.39
CA ALA A 767 62.08 37.57 -7.29
C ALA A 767 60.83 37.72 -8.18
N GLY A 768 60.84 37.08 -9.36
CA GLY A 768 59.79 37.31 -10.37
C GLY A 768 59.74 38.77 -10.85
N SER A 769 58.60 39.43 -10.66
CA SER A 769 58.40 40.86 -10.96
C SER A 769 58.83 41.81 -9.83
N PHE A 770 59.07 41.28 -8.62
CA PHE A 770 59.53 42.09 -7.49
C PHE A 770 61.01 42.40 -7.62
N VAL A 771 61.36 43.70 -7.59
CA VAL A 771 62.73 44.19 -7.54
C VAL A 771 62.81 45.28 -6.48
N GLN A 772 63.72 45.13 -5.52
CA GLN A 772 63.96 46.15 -4.50
C GLN A 772 65.46 46.32 -4.28
N THR A 773 65.90 47.57 -4.22
CA THR A 773 67.29 47.94 -3.96
C THR A 773 67.39 48.72 -2.66
N ARG A 774 68.40 48.41 -1.85
CA ARG A 774 68.75 49.17 -0.65
C ARG A 774 70.23 49.52 -0.64
N LYS A 775 70.55 50.52 0.19
CA LYS A 775 71.91 51.04 0.38
C LYS A 775 72.51 50.51 1.67
N MET A 776 73.77 50.12 1.64
CA MET A 776 74.58 49.80 2.82
C MET A 776 75.89 50.61 2.84
N MET A 777 76.45 50.83 4.02
CA MET A 777 77.68 51.57 4.23
C MET A 777 78.71 50.68 4.93
N LEU A 778 79.82 50.41 4.25
CA LEU A 778 80.99 49.75 4.83
C LEU A 778 81.91 50.81 5.43
N MET A 779 82.28 50.65 6.70
CA MET A 779 83.16 51.57 7.43
C MET A 779 84.30 50.79 8.08
N LYS A 780 85.44 50.69 7.37
CA LYS A 780 86.67 50.10 7.90
C LYS A 780 87.44 51.04 8.81
#